data_AF-A0A1G4W4E1-F1
#
_entry.id   AF-A0A1G4W4E1-F1
#
_cell.length_a   1.000
_cell.length_b   1.000
_cell.length_c   1.000
_cell.angle_alpha   90.00
_cell.angle_beta   90.00
_cell.angle_gamma   90.00
#
_symmetry.space_group_name_H-M   'P 1'
#
loop_
_entity.id
_entity.type
_entity.pdbx_description
1 polymer ?
#
loop_
_entity_poly.entity_id
_entity_poly.type
_entity_poly.pdbx_seq_one_letter_code
_entity_poly.pdbx_strand_id
1 'polypeptide(L)'
;MVNSTFIGKVSVNFIDCEPEKNKGYLKEDILKIVRDTNKLEYSGIIADKNKYEYLYHLSDIRGNVVRWLPIREGDSVLELDAECGAITGALLEMTDNVTAYCCCATDAEIIAERFSNCKKFVVYAGTIGSISTIDSTYNWVIVRNARLLSEAERLTGKNGRVIFITDNRMGMRNLAGVKAAGESEYFTGVEGKSDSGLTFAGLRKILSTTGFSKAQMFYPYPDYRFMKCLYSNSRLPKVGELVDNGLNFESDRLDLFSEKEAFDACCEDGSFQYYSNSYLVVLGNPVDVEYARFSNDRAPEYGIFTTIESTPGGKVVRKRPLSDAADEHIRNLGRYYEMLSARYEGSGLKINRCNVLEAGGRLSADFEYVEGVELSRIFDKLLKKNDLDNFYALFDKYVSLVGYNDGADIADLDVVFSNILVSGDDWTLIDYEWCKEGSVPVRETAYRALYCYLLEDKNREKINQDLILDKLVLSHEAAEDIRNDEVIFQKRVTGRNLSLGELREHMGLKSVNPIPLVGKIKDNSSIYKVMIYPGKGEGEFSEETAYECKDAYVDETVAKITAAVGTDNSIMRVDPLDAPCLVTIREAKLGEEDFPVDSKKYVLSNGVRIGKNNFVFSTADPNLYFNVDGFVHDEDTFLYLELEVVPLAADTAEAVAKNIKKLF
;
A
#
# COMPACT_ATOMS: atom_id res chain seq x y z
N MET A 1 -6.36 42.70 6.61
CA MET A 1 -5.10 43.45 6.91
C MET A 1 -3.98 42.44 6.91
N VAL A 2 -2.88 42.67 6.19
CA VAL A 2 -1.72 41.76 6.22
C VAL A 2 -0.88 42.10 7.44
N ASN A 3 -0.71 41.16 8.36
CA ASN A 3 0.19 41.31 9.49
C ASN A 3 1.48 40.53 9.19
N SER A 4 2.62 41.22 9.14
CA SER A 4 3.90 40.63 8.78
C SER A 4 4.81 40.55 9.99
N THR A 5 5.49 39.42 10.17
CA THR A 5 6.52 39.20 11.19
C THR A 5 7.72 38.46 10.58
N PHE A 6 8.79 38.30 11.35
CA PHE A 6 9.94 37.49 11.00
C PHE A 6 10.18 36.40 12.05
N ILE A 7 10.44 35.19 11.57
CA ILE A 7 10.94 34.07 12.38
C ILE A 7 12.31 33.70 11.78
N GLY A 8 13.38 33.95 12.54
CA GLY A 8 14.73 33.95 11.98
C GLY A 8 14.87 34.95 10.83
N LYS A 9 15.19 34.46 9.63
CA LYS A 9 15.30 35.25 8.37
C LYS A 9 14.07 35.13 7.47
N VAL A 10 13.07 34.34 7.87
CA VAL A 10 11.88 34.05 7.07
C VAL A 10 10.81 35.11 7.34
N SER A 11 10.26 35.69 6.27
CA SER A 11 9.12 36.60 6.36
C SER A 11 7.83 35.79 6.46
N VAL A 12 7.03 36.03 7.50
CA VAL A 12 5.74 35.36 7.71
C VAL A 12 4.62 36.40 7.64
N ASN A 13 3.68 36.19 6.73
CA ASN A 13 2.58 37.10 6.42
C ASN A 13 1.24 36.45 6.73
N PHE A 14 0.54 36.95 7.75
CA PHE A 14 -0.79 36.50 8.12
C PHE A 14 -1.87 37.32 7.40
N ILE A 15 -2.75 36.65 6.67
CA ILE A 15 -3.81 37.27 5.87
C ILE A 15 -5.15 36.67 6.29
N ASP A 16 -5.95 37.46 6.99
CA ASP A 16 -7.27 37.08 7.50
C ASP A 16 -7.26 35.73 8.26
N CYS A 17 -6.12 35.43 8.92
CA CYS A 17 -5.92 34.22 9.68
C CYS A 17 -6.53 34.41 11.08
N GLU A 18 -7.52 33.60 11.44
CA GLU A 18 -8.01 33.58 12.80
C GLU A 18 -6.99 32.92 13.74
N PRO A 19 -6.88 33.37 15.01
CA PRO A 19 -6.07 32.70 16.01
C PRO A 19 -6.58 31.27 16.24
N GLU A 20 -5.71 30.27 16.07
CA GLU A 20 -6.06 28.88 16.42
C GLU A 20 -6.33 28.78 17.92
N LYS A 21 -7.57 28.43 18.29
CA LYS A 21 -7.97 28.28 19.70
C LYS A 21 -7.40 27.00 20.35
N ASN A 22 -7.00 26.02 19.55
CA ASN A 22 -6.32 24.79 19.97
C ASN A 22 -5.42 24.34 18.81
N LYS A 23 -4.09 24.41 18.97
CA LYS A 23 -3.13 24.01 17.94
C LYS A 23 -3.14 22.50 17.64
N GLY A 24 -3.77 21.70 18.51
CA GLY A 24 -3.79 20.25 18.45
C GLY A 24 -2.45 19.66 18.89
N TYR A 25 -2.50 18.67 19.79
CA TYR A 25 -1.29 18.08 20.39
C TYR A 25 -0.23 17.64 19.38
N LEU A 26 -0.65 17.16 18.19
CA LEU A 26 0.26 16.74 17.13
C LEU A 26 1.09 17.90 16.56
N LYS A 27 0.46 19.03 16.18
CA LYS A 27 1.20 20.14 15.57
C LYS A 27 2.11 20.83 16.57
N GLU A 28 1.72 20.88 17.84
CA GLU A 28 2.59 21.37 18.91
C GLU A 28 3.84 20.50 19.07
N ASP A 29 3.68 19.17 19.01
CA ASP A 29 4.82 18.25 19.10
C ASP A 29 5.72 18.33 17.85
N ILE A 30 5.13 18.45 16.65
CA ILE A 30 5.89 18.70 15.41
C ILE A 30 6.67 20.02 15.51
N LEU A 31 6.03 21.10 15.99
CA LEU A 31 6.68 22.40 16.19
C LEU A 31 7.87 22.29 17.15
N LYS A 32 7.72 21.51 18.23
CA LYS A 32 8.82 21.25 19.16
C LYS A 32 9.95 20.46 18.50
N ILE A 33 9.63 19.40 17.76
CA ILE A 33 10.61 18.59 17.03
C ILE A 33 11.42 19.47 16.06
N VAL A 34 10.78 20.31 15.24
CA VAL A 34 11.50 21.13 14.25
C VAL A 34 12.35 22.23 14.88
N ARG A 35 12.05 22.66 16.12
CA ARG A 35 12.85 23.64 16.86
C ARG A 35 14.07 23.00 17.55
N ASP A 36 13.85 21.82 18.12
CA ASP A 36 14.80 21.24 19.08
C ASP A 36 15.75 20.20 18.45
N THR A 37 15.51 19.77 17.20
CA THR A 37 16.24 18.66 16.56
C THR A 37 16.72 18.97 15.13
N ASN A 38 17.75 18.26 14.67
CA ASN A 38 18.23 18.38 13.29
C ASN A 38 17.40 17.52 12.32
N LYS A 39 17.24 17.94 11.06
CA LYS A 39 16.59 17.16 9.98
C LYS A 39 17.14 15.74 9.87
N LEU A 40 18.44 15.52 10.11
CA LEU A 40 19.09 14.21 10.09
C LEU A 40 18.57 13.24 11.17
N GLU A 41 17.95 13.75 12.23
CA GLU A 41 17.39 12.95 13.34
C GLU A 41 15.94 12.55 13.09
N TYR A 42 15.28 13.12 12.07
CA TYR A 42 13.86 12.88 11.82
C TYR A 42 13.53 11.42 11.53
N SER A 43 14.41 10.66 10.86
CA SER A 43 14.15 9.24 10.60
C SER A 43 14.05 8.42 11.88
N GLY A 44 14.92 8.69 12.86
CA GLY A 44 14.85 8.09 14.19
C GLY A 44 13.58 8.50 14.93
N ILE A 45 13.22 9.78 14.90
CA ILE A 45 11.99 10.28 15.53
C ILE A 45 10.74 9.65 14.91
N ILE A 46 10.70 9.49 13.58
CA ILE A 46 9.59 8.83 12.87
C ILE A 46 9.47 7.37 13.33
N ALA A 47 10.60 6.65 13.41
CA ALA A 47 10.64 5.27 13.89
C ALA A 47 10.15 5.15 15.35
N ASP A 48 10.60 6.05 16.24
CA ASP A 48 10.25 6.04 17.66
C ASP A 48 8.78 6.43 17.90
N LYS A 49 8.28 7.44 17.19
CA LYS A 49 6.89 7.90 17.31
C LYS A 49 5.92 6.88 16.71
N ASN A 50 6.37 6.13 15.69
CA ASN A 50 5.67 5.01 15.08
C ASN A 50 4.21 5.33 14.70
N LYS A 51 4.00 6.50 14.09
CA LYS A 51 2.68 7.04 13.76
C LYS A 51 2.72 7.73 12.40
N TYR A 52 1.62 7.60 11.65
CA TYR A 52 1.50 8.13 10.30
C TYR A 52 1.80 9.61 10.20
N GLU A 53 1.29 10.41 11.13
CA GLU A 53 1.33 11.86 11.02
C GLU A 53 2.76 12.39 11.12
N TYR A 54 3.62 11.74 11.91
CA TYR A 54 5.04 12.06 11.97
C TYR A 54 5.75 11.64 10.68
N LEU A 55 5.46 10.44 10.17
CA LEU A 55 5.97 9.99 8.86
C LEU A 55 5.55 10.98 7.75
N TYR A 56 4.30 11.40 7.73
CA TYR A 56 3.73 12.27 6.70
C TYR A 56 4.32 13.69 6.72
N HIS A 57 4.50 14.28 7.91
CA HIS A 57 4.98 15.67 8.03
C HIS A 57 6.50 15.83 8.09
N LEU A 58 7.24 14.80 8.54
CA LEU A 58 8.69 14.88 8.73
C LEU A 58 9.51 14.16 7.67
N SER A 59 8.97 13.14 6.99
CA SER A 59 9.74 12.32 6.06
C SER A 59 10.24 13.09 4.85
N ASP A 60 11.54 12.92 4.55
CA ASP A 60 12.18 13.51 3.39
C ASP A 60 11.68 12.90 2.06
N ILE A 61 11.13 11.68 2.10
CA ILE A 61 10.55 10.99 0.92
C ILE A 61 9.43 11.83 0.28
N ARG A 62 8.71 12.64 1.08
CA ARG A 62 7.68 13.58 0.59
C ARG A 62 8.20 14.52 -0.48
N GLY A 63 9.47 14.93 -0.39
CA GLY A 63 10.12 15.82 -1.35
C GLY A 63 10.31 15.22 -2.74
N ASN A 64 10.27 13.89 -2.88
CA ASN A 64 10.51 13.21 -4.15
C ASN A 64 9.54 13.68 -5.25
N VAL A 65 8.31 14.04 -4.88
CA VAL A 65 7.28 14.50 -5.83
C VAL A 65 7.66 15.76 -6.60
N VAL A 66 8.65 16.55 -6.12
CA VAL A 66 9.14 17.77 -6.79
C VAL A 66 10.61 17.72 -7.22
N ARG A 67 11.46 16.89 -6.61
CA ARG A 67 12.94 16.89 -6.85
C ARG A 67 13.38 16.63 -8.29
N TRP A 68 12.57 15.92 -9.06
CA TRP A 68 12.85 15.61 -10.46
C TRP A 68 12.54 16.80 -11.40
N LEU A 69 11.86 17.83 -10.92
CA LEU A 69 11.52 19.00 -11.73
C LEU A 69 12.79 19.77 -12.11
N PRO A 70 12.90 20.31 -13.33
CA PRO A 70 14.06 21.07 -13.76
C PRO A 70 14.03 22.52 -13.23
N ILE A 71 13.70 22.71 -11.94
CA ILE A 71 13.79 23.99 -11.23
C ILE A 71 15.27 24.38 -11.14
N ARG A 72 15.58 25.64 -11.40
CA ARG A 72 16.94 26.19 -11.41
C ARG A 72 17.13 27.26 -10.36
N GLU A 73 18.38 27.50 -9.99
CA GLU A 73 18.72 28.64 -9.15
C GLU A 73 18.19 29.93 -9.80
N GLY A 74 17.47 30.72 -9.01
CA GLY A 74 16.83 31.96 -9.47
C GLY A 74 15.38 31.82 -9.93
N ASP A 75 14.90 30.60 -10.21
CA ASP A 75 13.47 30.37 -10.46
C ASP A 75 12.65 30.76 -9.23
N SER A 76 11.52 31.45 -9.43
CA SER A 76 10.53 31.72 -8.39
C SER A 76 9.52 30.56 -8.29
N VAL A 77 9.32 30.06 -7.07
CA VAL A 77 8.44 28.91 -6.80
C VAL A 77 7.38 29.28 -5.77
N LEU A 78 6.12 28.91 -6.03
CA LEU A 78 5.03 28.99 -5.06
C LEU A 78 4.53 27.58 -4.73
N GLU A 79 4.51 27.22 -3.45
CA GLU A 79 3.80 26.04 -2.96
C GLU A 79 2.48 26.47 -2.32
N LEU A 80 1.37 26.07 -2.93
CA LEU A 80 0.03 26.22 -2.36
C LEU A 80 -0.31 25.01 -1.50
N ASP A 81 -0.85 25.27 -0.32
CA ASP A 81 -1.22 24.25 0.69
C ASP A 81 0.00 23.51 1.25
N ALA A 82 1.00 24.27 1.70
CA ALA A 82 2.32 23.77 2.13
C ALA A 82 2.30 22.91 3.41
N GLU A 83 1.18 22.83 4.13
CA GLU A 83 1.04 22.08 5.39
C GLU A 83 2.19 22.41 6.37
N CYS A 84 2.87 21.40 6.94
CA CYS A 84 4.05 21.56 7.81
C CYS A 84 5.39 21.64 7.03
N GLY A 85 5.35 21.90 5.72
CA GLY A 85 6.54 22.17 4.90
C GLY A 85 7.38 20.96 4.51
N ALA A 86 6.77 19.76 4.43
CA ALA A 86 7.49 18.55 4.04
C ALA A 86 8.05 18.60 2.61
N ILE A 87 7.28 19.19 1.67
CA ILE A 87 7.70 19.40 0.29
C ILE A 87 8.49 20.71 0.13
N THR A 88 8.17 21.73 0.93
CA THR A 88 8.87 23.03 0.91
C THR A 88 10.38 22.89 1.05
N GLY A 89 10.85 21.98 1.90
CA GLY A 89 12.28 21.73 2.07
C GLY A 89 12.97 21.29 0.78
N ALA A 90 12.35 20.40 0.00
CA ALA A 90 12.88 19.97 -1.28
C ALA A 90 12.89 21.09 -2.33
N LEU A 91 11.94 22.02 -2.27
CA LEU A 91 11.94 23.20 -3.15
C LEU A 91 13.08 24.17 -2.79
N LEU A 92 13.33 24.37 -1.49
CA LEU A 92 14.42 25.19 -0.97
C LEU A 92 15.82 24.60 -1.27
N GLU A 93 15.91 23.27 -1.43
CA GLU A 93 17.13 22.60 -1.93
C GLU A 93 17.43 22.96 -3.40
N MET A 94 16.42 23.38 -4.18
CA MET A 94 16.54 23.62 -5.63
C MET A 94 16.68 25.10 -6.00
N THR A 95 16.09 26.01 -5.21
CA THR A 95 16.16 27.47 -5.40
C THR A 95 15.90 28.19 -4.08
N ASP A 96 16.56 29.33 -3.88
CA ASP A 96 16.35 30.18 -2.70
C ASP A 96 15.03 30.96 -2.74
N ASN A 97 14.40 31.10 -3.91
CA ASN A 97 13.25 31.99 -4.13
C ASN A 97 11.93 31.21 -4.06
N VAL A 98 11.54 30.85 -2.84
CA VAL A 98 10.34 30.05 -2.56
C VAL A 98 9.33 30.87 -1.76
N THR A 99 8.06 30.74 -2.12
CA THR A 99 6.92 31.19 -1.33
C THR A 99 6.09 29.98 -0.94
N ALA A 100 5.81 29.79 0.35
CA ALA A 100 4.90 28.77 0.84
C ALA A 100 3.59 29.41 1.33
N TYR A 101 2.46 28.79 1.02
CA TYR A 101 1.13 29.21 1.49
C TYR A 101 0.48 28.08 2.30
N CYS A 102 0.13 28.32 3.57
CA CYS A 102 -0.56 27.36 4.43
C CYS A 102 -1.86 27.94 5.00
N CYS A 103 -2.73 27.07 5.51
CA CYS A 103 -4.09 27.43 5.90
C CYS A 103 -4.22 27.99 7.33
N CYS A 104 -3.19 27.83 8.18
CA CYS A 104 -3.24 28.29 9.56
C CYS A 104 -1.90 28.84 10.06
N ALA A 105 -1.97 29.54 11.20
CA ALA A 105 -0.81 30.17 11.81
C ALA A 105 0.22 29.19 12.35
N THR A 106 -0.22 28.04 12.89
CA THR A 106 0.68 27.02 13.44
C THR A 106 1.51 26.35 12.35
N ASP A 107 0.92 26.08 11.19
CA ASP A 107 1.64 25.54 10.04
C ASP A 107 2.72 26.52 9.55
N ALA A 108 2.39 27.82 9.48
CA ALA A 108 3.37 28.84 9.12
C ALA A 108 4.50 28.96 10.15
N GLU A 109 4.19 28.85 11.44
CA GLU A 109 5.19 28.83 12.50
C GLU A 109 6.13 27.63 12.35
N ILE A 110 5.59 26.42 12.12
CA ILE A 110 6.36 25.20 11.88
C ILE A 110 7.29 25.36 10.67
N ILE A 111 6.74 25.81 9.53
CA ILE A 111 7.50 26.01 8.30
C ILE A 111 8.63 27.03 8.52
N ALA A 112 8.33 28.16 9.14
CA ALA A 112 9.29 29.25 9.31
C ALA A 112 10.40 28.89 10.31
N GLU A 113 10.10 28.14 11.38
CA GLU A 113 11.12 27.62 12.30
C GLU A 113 12.03 26.61 11.61
N ARG A 114 11.43 25.64 10.90
CA ARG A 114 12.14 24.58 10.17
C ARG A 114 13.15 25.13 9.16
N PHE A 115 12.83 26.27 8.53
CA PHE A 115 13.66 26.89 7.49
C PHE A 115 14.12 28.31 7.87
N SER A 116 14.27 28.59 9.17
CA SER A 116 14.56 29.91 9.74
C SER A 116 15.83 30.59 9.20
N ASN A 117 16.72 29.85 8.56
CA ASN A 117 17.96 30.37 7.98
C ASN A 117 17.86 30.79 6.49
N CYS A 118 16.75 30.50 5.81
CA CYS A 118 16.54 30.79 4.38
C CYS A 118 16.20 32.28 4.17
N LYS A 119 16.98 32.98 3.33
CA LYS A 119 16.91 34.45 3.18
C LYS A 119 15.84 34.96 2.22
N LYS A 120 15.54 34.22 1.14
CA LYS A 120 14.56 34.60 0.11
C LYS A 120 13.30 33.73 0.19
N PHE A 121 12.96 33.32 1.41
CA PHE A 121 11.82 32.47 1.70
C PHE A 121 10.71 33.27 2.38
N VAL A 122 9.50 33.15 1.83
CA VAL A 122 8.30 33.83 2.34
C VAL A 122 7.23 32.80 2.67
N VAL A 123 6.59 32.95 3.83
CA VAL A 123 5.47 32.12 4.25
C VAL A 123 4.22 32.99 4.37
N TYR A 124 3.13 32.56 3.75
CA TYR A 124 1.81 33.14 3.91
C TYR A 124 0.91 32.18 4.69
N ALA A 125 0.16 32.70 5.65
CA ALA A 125 -0.89 31.98 6.36
C ALA A 125 -2.23 32.68 6.17
N GLY A 126 -3.22 31.96 5.64
CA GLY A 126 -4.56 32.52 5.45
C GLY A 126 -5.57 31.55 4.86
N THR A 127 -6.78 32.05 4.62
CA THR A 127 -7.85 31.27 4.00
C THR A 127 -7.65 31.11 2.49
N ILE A 128 -8.29 30.12 1.86
CA ILE A 128 -8.27 29.97 0.39
C ILE A 128 -8.62 31.28 -0.34
N GLY A 129 -9.60 32.04 0.14
CA GLY A 129 -9.98 33.32 -0.46
C GLY A 129 -8.89 34.39 -0.39
N SER A 130 -8.04 34.33 0.65
CA SER A 130 -6.94 35.26 0.86
C SER A 130 -5.78 35.06 -0.11
N ILE A 131 -5.71 33.95 -0.85
CA ILE A 131 -4.70 33.72 -1.91
C ILE A 131 -4.78 34.80 -3.00
N SER A 132 -5.98 35.34 -3.26
CA SER A 132 -6.22 36.42 -4.22
C SER A 132 -5.41 37.70 -3.93
N THR A 133 -4.95 37.88 -2.68
CA THR A 133 -4.13 39.02 -2.26
C THR A 133 -2.67 38.94 -2.70
N ILE A 134 -2.21 37.76 -3.16
CA ILE A 134 -0.88 37.59 -3.71
C ILE A 134 -0.87 38.18 -5.13
N ASP A 135 -0.06 39.23 -5.32
CA ASP A 135 0.09 39.98 -6.57
C ASP A 135 1.44 39.72 -7.26
N SER A 136 2.00 38.53 -7.04
CA SER A 136 3.26 38.08 -7.65
C SER A 136 3.03 36.90 -8.59
N THR A 137 3.89 36.76 -9.59
CA THR A 137 3.87 35.62 -10.51
C THR A 137 5.10 34.75 -10.35
N TYR A 138 4.93 33.46 -10.59
CA TYR A 138 5.94 32.44 -10.31
C TYR A 138 6.31 31.64 -11.56
N ASN A 139 7.56 31.19 -11.63
CA ASN A 139 8.00 30.26 -12.68
C ASN A 139 7.38 28.87 -12.47
N TRP A 140 7.19 28.47 -11.22
CA TRP A 140 6.59 27.19 -10.82
C TRP A 140 5.55 27.41 -9.74
N VAL A 141 4.36 26.84 -9.92
CA VAL A 141 3.32 26.78 -8.89
C VAL A 141 2.96 25.33 -8.61
N ILE A 142 3.18 24.88 -7.38
CA ILE A 142 2.84 23.53 -6.91
C ILE A 142 1.49 23.58 -6.22
N VAL A 143 0.55 22.72 -6.62
CA VAL A 143 -0.82 22.70 -6.09
C VAL A 143 -1.35 21.27 -5.96
N ARG A 144 -1.88 20.93 -4.78
CA ARG A 144 -2.42 19.59 -4.48
C ARG A 144 -3.95 19.54 -4.38
N ASN A 145 -4.61 20.70 -4.47
CA ASN A 145 -6.05 20.84 -4.34
C ASN A 145 -6.65 21.43 -5.61
N ALA A 146 -7.56 20.70 -6.26
CA ALA A 146 -8.21 21.12 -7.50
C ALA A 146 -8.94 22.46 -7.37
N ARG A 147 -9.44 22.81 -6.18
CA ARG A 147 -10.12 24.09 -5.91
C ARG A 147 -9.18 25.30 -6.02
N LEU A 148 -7.87 25.08 -5.95
CA LEU A 148 -6.84 26.12 -6.04
C LEU A 148 -6.28 26.27 -7.45
N LEU A 149 -6.72 25.45 -8.43
CA LEU A 149 -6.12 25.41 -9.76
C LEU A 149 -6.28 26.74 -10.52
N SER A 150 -7.40 27.44 -10.35
CA SER A 150 -7.63 28.76 -10.96
C SER A 150 -6.70 29.83 -10.37
N GLU A 151 -6.45 29.81 -9.06
CA GLU A 151 -5.49 30.72 -8.43
C GLU A 151 -4.06 30.36 -8.85
N ALA A 152 -3.73 29.07 -8.94
CA ALA A 152 -2.44 28.62 -9.42
C ALA A 152 -2.17 29.11 -10.85
N GLU A 153 -3.16 29.04 -11.74
CA GLU A 153 -3.08 29.59 -13.09
C GLU A 153 -2.85 31.10 -13.08
N ARG A 154 -3.61 31.86 -12.29
CA ARG A 154 -3.44 33.33 -12.14
C ARG A 154 -2.05 33.71 -11.65
N LEU A 155 -1.50 32.93 -10.71
CA LEU A 155 -0.19 33.16 -10.09
C LEU A 155 0.98 32.63 -10.93
N THR A 156 0.71 31.98 -12.06
CA THR A 156 1.75 31.47 -12.95
C THR A 156 2.18 32.57 -13.93
N GLY A 157 3.49 32.84 -13.96
CA GLY A 157 4.07 33.83 -14.87
C GLY A 157 4.01 33.40 -16.34
N LYS A 158 4.34 34.33 -17.25
CA LYS A 158 4.48 34.02 -18.67
C LYS A 158 5.56 32.94 -18.86
N ASN A 159 5.19 31.80 -19.46
CA ASN A 159 6.01 30.59 -19.61
C ASN A 159 6.24 29.77 -18.33
N GLY A 160 5.59 30.12 -17.23
CA GLY A 160 5.61 29.34 -16.00
C GLY A 160 4.85 28.02 -16.16
N ARG A 161 4.95 27.18 -15.13
CA ARG A 161 4.31 25.86 -15.07
C ARG A 161 3.52 25.71 -13.80
N VAL A 162 2.38 25.04 -13.90
CA VAL A 162 1.64 24.55 -12.74
C VAL A 162 1.88 23.05 -12.62
N ILE A 163 2.27 22.61 -11.43
CA ILE A 163 2.40 21.21 -11.05
C ILE A 163 1.17 20.85 -10.22
N PHE A 164 0.20 20.20 -10.86
CA PHE A 164 -1.03 19.77 -10.21
C PHE A 164 -0.93 18.31 -9.80
N ILE A 165 -1.11 18.03 -8.51
CA ILE A 165 -1.00 16.68 -7.93
C ILE A 165 -2.34 16.33 -7.29
N THR A 166 -2.82 15.09 -7.46
CA THR A 166 -4.08 14.66 -6.85
C THR A 166 -4.16 13.13 -6.71
N ASP A 167 -4.93 12.66 -5.74
CA ASP A 167 -5.26 11.23 -5.61
C ASP A 167 -6.13 10.75 -6.78
N ASN A 168 -5.97 9.49 -7.17
CA ASN A 168 -6.91 8.82 -8.05
C ASN A 168 -7.96 8.09 -7.22
N ARG A 169 -9.23 8.49 -7.34
CA ARG A 169 -10.34 7.79 -6.67
C ARG A 169 -10.46 6.32 -7.06
N MET A 170 -10.10 5.98 -8.30
CA MET A 170 -10.09 4.61 -8.83
C MET A 170 -8.71 3.93 -8.71
N GLY A 171 -7.82 4.48 -7.88
CA GLY A 171 -6.49 3.92 -7.67
C GLY A 171 -6.55 2.47 -7.17
N MET A 172 -5.60 1.65 -7.61
CA MET A 172 -5.48 0.23 -7.27
C MET A 172 -5.57 0.01 -5.75
N ARG A 173 -4.94 0.86 -4.94
CA ARG A 173 -4.97 0.74 -3.47
C ARG A 173 -6.39 0.84 -2.89
N ASN A 174 -7.22 1.73 -3.45
CA ASN A 174 -8.60 1.91 -2.98
C ASN A 174 -9.45 0.69 -3.35
N LEU A 175 -9.26 0.16 -4.57
CA LEU A 175 -9.90 -1.08 -5.02
C LEU A 175 -9.43 -2.29 -4.21
N ALA A 176 -8.17 -2.30 -3.78
CA ALA A 176 -7.56 -3.35 -2.98
C ALA A 176 -7.89 -3.26 -1.48
N GLY A 177 -8.79 -2.36 -1.08
CA GLY A 177 -9.33 -2.32 0.28
C GLY A 177 -8.70 -1.30 1.23
N VAL A 178 -8.01 -0.28 0.69
CA VAL A 178 -7.56 0.88 1.47
C VAL A 178 -8.66 1.94 1.53
N LYS A 179 -8.89 2.53 2.70
CA LYS A 179 -9.82 3.65 2.89
C LYS A 179 -9.27 4.90 2.20
N ALA A 180 -10.15 5.73 1.65
CA ALA A 180 -9.73 7.02 1.13
C ALA A 180 -9.19 7.91 2.27
N ALA A 181 -8.25 8.79 1.94
CA ALA A 181 -7.55 9.61 2.94
C ALA A 181 -8.54 10.43 3.78
N GLY A 182 -8.43 10.31 5.11
CA GLY A 182 -9.32 10.99 6.06
C GLY A 182 -10.72 10.38 6.23
N GLU A 183 -11.03 9.27 5.54
CA GLU A 183 -12.34 8.61 5.59
C GLU A 183 -12.33 7.41 6.56
N SER A 184 -13.45 7.17 7.25
CA SER A 184 -13.59 6.04 8.19
C SER A 184 -14.13 4.77 7.53
N GLU A 185 -14.87 4.90 6.43
CA GLU A 185 -15.50 3.83 5.68
C GLU A 185 -14.63 3.36 4.49
N TYR A 186 -14.75 2.08 4.13
CA TYR A 186 -14.10 1.54 2.94
C TYR A 186 -14.82 1.99 1.66
N PHE A 187 -14.08 2.05 0.55
CA PHE A 187 -14.61 2.28 -0.81
C PHE A 187 -15.32 3.63 -1.08
N THR A 188 -15.34 4.57 -0.13
CA THR A 188 -15.98 5.89 -0.31
C THR A 188 -15.49 6.64 -1.57
N GLY A 189 -14.19 6.54 -1.90
CA GLY A 189 -13.63 7.10 -3.13
C GLY A 189 -14.13 6.41 -4.41
N VAL A 190 -14.26 5.08 -4.39
CA VAL A 190 -14.72 4.27 -5.52
C VAL A 190 -16.22 4.50 -5.77
N GLU A 191 -17.02 4.50 -4.70
CA GLU A 191 -18.47 4.75 -4.73
C GLU A 191 -18.82 6.23 -5.03
N GLY A 192 -17.82 7.12 -4.99
CA GLY A 192 -18.01 8.55 -5.21
C GLY A 192 -18.71 9.30 -4.10
N LYS A 193 -18.65 8.77 -2.88
CA LYS A 193 -19.08 9.43 -1.64
C LYS A 193 -18.02 10.39 -1.10
N SER A 194 -16.75 10.20 -1.44
CA SER A 194 -15.66 11.11 -1.06
C SER A 194 -15.40 12.17 -2.13
N ASP A 195 -15.18 13.41 -1.67
CA ASP A 195 -14.70 14.53 -2.46
C ASP A 195 -13.17 14.51 -2.66
N SER A 196 -12.47 13.54 -2.04
CA SER A 196 -11.02 13.40 -2.12
C SER A 196 -10.58 12.76 -3.43
N GLY A 197 -9.73 13.46 -4.18
CA GLY A 197 -9.14 12.99 -5.45
C GLY A 197 -10.05 13.09 -6.67
N LEU A 198 -9.50 12.71 -7.83
CA LEU A 198 -10.19 12.75 -9.13
C LEU A 198 -10.10 11.38 -9.82
N THR A 199 -11.10 11.04 -10.63
CA THR A 199 -10.94 9.94 -11.60
C THR A 199 -10.16 10.42 -12.81
N PHE A 200 -9.63 9.52 -13.63
CA PHE A 200 -8.94 9.90 -14.89
C PHE A 200 -9.82 10.79 -15.79
N ALA A 201 -11.11 10.47 -15.89
CA ALA A 201 -12.08 11.27 -16.64
C ALA A 201 -12.35 12.64 -15.97
N GLY A 202 -12.47 12.67 -14.64
CA GLY A 202 -12.64 13.90 -13.87
C GLY A 202 -11.43 14.84 -14.00
N LEU A 203 -10.22 14.29 -13.98
CA LEU A 203 -8.99 15.01 -14.23
C LEU A 203 -9.00 15.63 -15.62
N ARG A 204 -9.24 14.84 -16.67
CA ARG A 204 -9.35 15.37 -18.05
C ARG A 204 -10.37 16.50 -18.17
N LYS A 205 -11.52 16.39 -17.50
CA LYS A 205 -12.56 17.43 -17.49
C LYS A 205 -12.03 18.72 -16.87
N ILE A 206 -11.38 18.65 -15.70
CA ILE A 206 -10.80 19.84 -15.04
C ILE A 206 -9.68 20.44 -15.87
N LEU A 207 -8.80 19.62 -16.45
CA LEU A 207 -7.72 20.12 -17.31
C LEU A 207 -8.25 20.86 -18.54
N SER A 208 -9.37 20.40 -19.12
CA SER A 208 -10.00 21.06 -20.27
C SER A 208 -10.59 22.45 -19.95
N THR A 209 -10.74 22.79 -18.67
CA THR A 209 -11.20 24.12 -18.24
C THR A 209 -10.06 25.10 -17.93
N THR A 210 -8.81 24.64 -17.93
CA THR A 210 -7.64 25.50 -17.70
C THR A 210 -7.27 26.28 -18.97
N GLY A 211 -6.63 27.44 -18.84
CA GLY A 211 -6.12 28.22 -19.98
C GLY A 211 -4.82 27.69 -20.58
N PHE A 212 -4.27 26.59 -20.07
CA PHE A 212 -3.04 26.00 -20.58
C PHE A 212 -3.27 25.17 -21.86
N SER A 213 -2.48 25.44 -22.90
CA SER A 213 -2.55 24.70 -24.17
C SER A 213 -1.88 23.33 -24.15
N LYS A 214 -1.10 23.04 -23.10
CA LYS A 214 -0.27 21.84 -22.96
C LYS A 214 -0.38 21.31 -21.54
N ALA A 215 -0.53 19.99 -21.45
CA ALA A 215 -0.54 19.22 -20.21
C ALA A 215 0.26 17.93 -20.41
N GLN A 216 1.22 17.67 -19.54
CA GLN A 216 2.02 16.44 -19.53
C GLN A 216 1.66 15.63 -18.29
N MET A 217 1.24 14.38 -18.51
CA MET A 217 0.75 13.47 -17.48
C MET A 217 1.87 12.61 -16.90
N PHE A 218 1.84 12.46 -15.58
CA PHE A 218 2.71 11.60 -14.81
C PHE A 218 1.94 10.81 -13.74
N TYR A 219 2.53 9.69 -13.32
CA TYR A 219 1.94 8.70 -12.42
C TYR A 219 2.94 8.37 -11.31
N PRO A 220 2.86 9.06 -10.15
CA PRO A 220 3.64 8.72 -8.96
C PRO A 220 3.32 7.31 -8.44
N TYR A 221 4.35 6.57 -8.04
CA TYR A 221 4.25 5.21 -7.51
C TYR A 221 5.13 5.03 -6.24
N PRO A 222 4.65 4.37 -5.17
CA PRO A 222 3.32 3.77 -5.00
C PRO A 222 2.17 4.80 -5.00
N ASP A 223 2.44 6.02 -4.58
CA ASP A 223 1.58 7.20 -4.76
C ASP A 223 2.42 8.48 -4.62
N TYR A 224 1.78 9.65 -4.67
CA TYR A 224 2.47 10.94 -4.58
C TYR A 224 2.99 11.26 -3.17
N ARG A 225 2.49 10.60 -2.11
CA ARG A 225 2.87 10.90 -0.73
C ARG A 225 4.22 10.30 -0.39
N PHE A 226 4.46 9.05 -0.80
CA PHE A 226 5.73 8.37 -0.56
C PHE A 226 6.30 7.85 -1.87
N MET A 227 6.42 8.77 -2.84
CA MET A 227 6.81 8.44 -4.21
C MET A 227 8.24 7.90 -4.28
N LYS A 228 8.38 6.67 -4.77
CA LYS A 228 9.67 6.04 -5.11
C LYS A 228 9.95 6.12 -6.61
N CYS A 229 8.92 6.01 -7.45
CA CYS A 229 9.03 6.08 -8.90
C CYS A 229 8.01 7.07 -9.48
N LEU A 230 8.35 7.66 -10.62
CA LEU A 230 7.47 8.51 -11.40
C LEU A 230 7.47 8.03 -12.84
N TYR A 231 6.29 7.67 -13.35
CA TYR A 231 6.10 7.28 -14.75
C TYR A 231 5.44 8.41 -15.54
N SER A 232 5.62 8.43 -16.86
CA SER A 232 4.97 9.39 -17.76
C SER A 232 4.23 8.66 -18.89
N ASN A 233 3.48 9.38 -19.71
CA ASN A 233 2.87 8.79 -20.91
C ASN A 233 3.89 8.23 -21.91
N SER A 234 5.12 8.75 -21.95
CA SER A 234 6.18 8.25 -22.85
C SER A 234 6.98 7.09 -22.26
N ARG A 235 6.90 6.87 -20.94
CA ARG A 235 7.42 5.69 -20.23
C ARG A 235 6.40 5.27 -19.18
N LEU A 236 5.47 4.41 -19.58
CA LEU A 236 4.58 3.69 -18.67
C LEU A 236 5.33 2.53 -18.00
N PRO A 237 4.89 2.08 -16.81
CA PRO A 237 5.45 0.89 -16.20
C PRO A 237 5.25 -0.34 -17.08
N LYS A 238 6.18 -1.28 -17.00
CA LYS A 238 6.08 -2.60 -17.62
C LYS A 238 5.68 -3.64 -16.58
N VAL A 239 5.19 -4.78 -17.05
CA VAL A 239 4.96 -5.97 -16.22
C VAL A 239 6.20 -6.28 -15.38
N GLY A 240 6.04 -6.38 -14.07
CA GLY A 240 7.09 -6.61 -13.08
C GLY A 240 7.68 -5.35 -12.43
N GLU A 241 7.41 -4.14 -12.93
CA GLU A 241 8.02 -2.90 -12.39
C GLU A 241 7.31 -2.35 -11.13
N LEU A 242 6.10 -2.83 -10.81
CA LEU A 242 5.25 -2.31 -9.73
C LEU A 242 5.15 -3.30 -8.56
N VAL A 243 6.19 -3.37 -7.73
CA VAL A 243 6.35 -4.38 -6.66
C VAL A 243 6.18 -3.84 -5.23
N ASP A 244 6.44 -2.56 -4.99
CA ASP A 244 6.29 -1.87 -3.69
C ASP A 244 4.82 -1.59 -3.34
N ASN A 245 3.99 -2.64 -3.26
CA ASN A 245 2.55 -2.52 -3.03
C ASN A 245 2.17 -2.74 -1.56
N GLY A 246 0.92 -2.42 -1.25
CA GLY A 246 0.32 -2.67 0.06
C GLY A 246 0.81 -1.87 1.26
N LEU A 247 1.60 -0.82 0.99
CA LEU A 247 1.97 0.18 1.98
C LEU A 247 0.76 1.08 2.32
N ASN A 248 0.18 0.90 3.51
CA ASN A 248 -0.89 1.78 4.02
C ASN A 248 -0.66 2.17 5.48
N PHE A 249 -0.31 3.43 5.74
CA PHE A 249 0.09 3.88 7.06
C PHE A 249 -1.04 4.50 7.89
N GLU A 250 -2.20 4.77 7.30
CA GLU A 250 -3.26 5.56 7.94
C GLU A 250 -4.18 4.71 8.82
N SER A 251 -4.45 3.47 8.41
CA SER A 251 -5.46 2.63 9.03
C SER A 251 -5.29 1.16 8.67
N ASP A 252 -6.06 0.32 9.35
CA ASP A 252 -6.29 -1.06 8.93
C ASP A 252 -6.83 -1.09 7.49
N ARG A 253 -6.42 -2.11 6.73
CA ARG A 253 -6.86 -2.33 5.34
C ARG A 253 -7.49 -3.70 5.17
N LEU A 254 -8.28 -3.85 4.11
CA LEU A 254 -8.59 -5.17 3.57
C LEU A 254 -7.49 -5.60 2.60
N ASP A 255 -7.33 -6.91 2.44
CA ASP A 255 -6.47 -7.56 1.45
C ASP A 255 -7.34 -8.39 0.51
N LEU A 256 -7.79 -7.77 -0.58
CA LEU A 256 -8.84 -8.31 -1.44
C LEU A 256 -8.28 -9.11 -2.62
N PHE A 257 -7.10 -8.71 -3.13
CA PHE A 257 -6.41 -9.34 -4.25
C PHE A 257 -4.95 -8.89 -4.28
N SER A 258 -4.11 -9.63 -5.03
CA SER A 258 -2.72 -9.26 -5.26
C SER A 258 -2.61 -7.99 -6.11
N GLU A 259 -2.24 -6.87 -5.48
CA GLU A 259 -2.02 -5.59 -6.17
C GLU A 259 -0.95 -5.70 -7.26
N LYS A 260 0.10 -6.49 -7.03
CA LYS A 260 1.16 -6.74 -8.03
C LYS A 260 0.58 -7.38 -9.29
N GLU A 261 -0.18 -8.47 -9.13
CA GLU A 261 -0.76 -9.18 -10.28
C GLU A 261 -1.80 -8.34 -11.01
N ALA A 262 -2.62 -7.57 -10.27
CA ALA A 262 -3.58 -6.65 -10.85
C ALA A 262 -2.88 -5.52 -11.64
N PHE A 263 -1.79 -4.96 -11.11
CA PHE A 263 -0.99 -3.97 -11.83
C PHE A 263 -0.30 -4.57 -13.06
N ASP A 264 0.25 -5.77 -12.95
CA ASP A 264 0.85 -6.49 -14.08
C ASP A 264 -0.16 -6.67 -15.22
N ALA A 265 -1.40 -7.10 -14.89
CA ALA A 265 -2.49 -7.21 -15.85
C ALA A 265 -2.86 -5.83 -16.47
N CYS A 266 -2.94 -4.77 -15.66
CA CYS A 266 -3.20 -3.43 -16.19
C CYS A 266 -2.09 -2.91 -17.12
N CYS A 267 -0.83 -3.27 -16.87
CA CYS A 267 0.28 -2.91 -17.73
C CYS A 267 0.21 -3.67 -19.07
N GLU A 268 -0.13 -4.96 -19.03
CA GLU A 268 -0.27 -5.80 -20.23
C GLU A 268 -1.43 -5.34 -21.12
N ASP A 269 -2.58 -4.99 -20.54
CA ASP A 269 -3.77 -4.53 -21.27
C ASP A 269 -3.75 -3.02 -21.63
N GLY A 270 -2.71 -2.29 -21.22
CA GLY A 270 -2.60 -0.85 -21.48
C GLY A 270 -3.58 0.03 -20.70
N SER A 271 -4.07 -0.45 -19.55
CA SER A 271 -5.07 0.23 -18.70
C SER A 271 -4.49 0.84 -17.42
N PHE A 272 -3.18 0.73 -17.17
CA PHE A 272 -2.50 1.24 -15.96
C PHE A 272 -2.91 2.66 -15.56
N GLN A 273 -3.02 3.58 -16.52
CA GLN A 273 -3.30 5.00 -16.26
C GLN A 273 -4.61 5.21 -15.49
N TYR A 274 -5.62 4.34 -15.68
CA TYR A 274 -6.91 4.45 -15.01
C TYR A 274 -6.84 4.03 -13.54
N TYR A 275 -5.85 3.20 -13.18
CA TYR A 275 -5.72 2.54 -11.88
C TYR A 275 -4.47 2.94 -11.11
N SER A 276 -3.62 3.84 -11.64
CA SER A 276 -2.53 4.44 -10.85
C SER A 276 -3.10 5.11 -9.61
N ASN A 277 -2.40 5.09 -8.47
CA ASN A 277 -2.98 5.59 -7.22
C ASN A 277 -3.08 7.11 -7.15
N SER A 278 -2.34 7.83 -7.99
CA SER A 278 -2.34 9.29 -8.01
C SER A 278 -1.86 9.83 -9.35
N TYR A 279 -2.20 11.09 -9.62
CA TYR A 279 -1.78 11.80 -10.82
C TYR A 279 -0.90 13.00 -10.46
N LEU A 280 0.07 13.27 -11.32
CA LEU A 280 0.80 14.52 -11.36
C LEU A 280 0.73 15.07 -12.78
N VAL A 281 0.40 16.35 -12.92
CA VAL A 281 0.25 17.01 -14.22
C VAL A 281 1.12 18.26 -14.28
N VAL A 282 1.96 18.35 -15.30
CA VAL A 282 2.69 19.58 -15.64
C VAL A 282 1.86 20.34 -16.67
N LEU A 283 1.32 21.49 -16.27
CA LEU A 283 0.59 22.41 -17.15
C LEU A 283 1.53 23.51 -17.62
N GLY A 284 1.44 23.86 -18.91
CA GLY A 284 2.32 24.82 -19.56
C GLY A 284 3.43 24.14 -20.36
N ASN A 285 4.65 24.68 -20.33
CA ASN A 285 5.73 24.11 -21.12
C ASN A 285 6.08 22.69 -20.63
N PRO A 286 6.25 21.70 -21.52
CA PRO A 286 6.64 20.35 -21.11
C PRO A 286 8.04 20.35 -20.48
N VAL A 287 8.35 19.24 -19.83
CA VAL A 287 9.66 18.93 -19.27
C VAL A 287 10.23 17.68 -19.95
N ASP A 288 11.55 17.59 -20.00
CA ASP A 288 12.27 16.56 -20.74
C ASP A 288 12.32 15.20 -20.02
N VAL A 289 11.97 15.18 -18.72
CA VAL A 289 11.94 13.98 -17.88
C VAL A 289 10.76 13.08 -18.26
N GLU A 290 11.03 11.80 -18.55
CA GLU A 290 10.03 10.77 -18.85
C GLU A 290 9.83 9.78 -17.70
N TYR A 291 10.82 9.65 -16.83
CA TYR A 291 10.79 8.77 -15.67
C TYR A 291 11.73 9.28 -14.58
N ALA A 292 11.38 9.02 -13.32
CA ALA A 292 12.29 9.20 -12.18
C ALA A 292 12.19 8.01 -11.20
N ARG A 293 13.31 7.65 -10.57
CA ARG A 293 13.39 6.69 -9.46
C ARG A 293 14.25 7.26 -8.34
N PHE A 294 13.84 7.08 -7.10
CA PHE A 294 14.52 7.58 -5.91
C PHE A 294 14.97 6.43 -5.01
N SER A 295 16.11 6.61 -4.34
CA SER A 295 16.67 5.66 -3.38
C SER A 295 17.00 6.30 -2.03
N ASN A 296 16.21 7.26 -1.57
CA ASN A 296 16.41 7.93 -0.26
C ASN A 296 15.90 7.13 0.94
N ASP A 297 15.50 5.88 0.75
CA ASP A 297 15.46 4.87 1.81
C ASP A 297 16.86 4.34 2.17
N ARG A 298 17.86 4.58 1.31
CA ARG A 298 19.27 4.29 1.59
C ARG A 298 19.89 5.30 2.57
N ALA A 299 21.08 4.96 3.09
CA ALA A 299 21.89 5.88 3.86
C ALA A 299 22.23 7.14 3.03
N PRO A 300 22.40 8.32 3.65
CA PRO A 300 22.61 9.58 2.93
C PRO A 300 23.73 9.55 1.88
N GLU A 301 24.81 8.82 2.14
CA GLU A 301 25.95 8.62 1.24
C GLU A 301 25.65 7.79 -0.01
N TYR A 302 24.54 7.06 -0.04
CA TYR A 302 24.09 6.23 -1.16
C TYR A 302 22.76 6.70 -1.76
N GLY A 303 22.21 7.80 -1.24
CA GLY A 303 20.94 8.36 -1.69
C GLY A 303 21.09 9.07 -3.03
N ILE A 304 20.51 8.50 -4.09
CA ILE A 304 20.49 9.10 -5.42
C ILE A 304 19.08 9.15 -5.99
N PHE A 305 18.91 9.92 -7.06
CA PHE A 305 17.75 9.80 -7.92
C PHE A 305 18.19 9.70 -9.39
N THR A 306 17.48 8.85 -10.12
CA THR A 306 17.76 8.49 -11.49
C THR A 306 16.62 8.95 -12.38
N THR A 307 16.92 9.74 -13.41
CA THR A 307 15.94 10.20 -14.40
C THR A 307 16.23 9.65 -15.78
N ILE A 308 15.18 9.37 -16.56
CA ILE A 308 15.30 9.17 -18.01
C ILE A 308 14.83 10.45 -18.67
N GLU A 309 15.69 11.08 -19.46
CA GLU A 309 15.43 12.36 -20.10
C GLU A 309 15.51 12.25 -21.62
N SER A 310 14.57 12.88 -22.31
CA SER A 310 14.60 13.03 -23.77
C SER A 310 15.44 14.25 -24.16
N THR A 311 16.50 14.03 -24.94
CA THR A 311 17.37 15.10 -25.45
C THR A 311 17.34 15.15 -26.98
N PRO A 312 17.83 16.23 -27.62
CA PRO A 312 17.98 16.27 -29.07
C PRO A 312 18.85 15.14 -29.66
N GLY A 313 19.76 14.57 -28.85
CA GLY A 313 20.64 13.46 -29.23
C GLY A 313 20.10 12.06 -28.91
N GLY A 314 18.85 11.95 -28.43
CA GLY A 314 18.26 10.70 -27.94
C GLY A 314 18.03 10.71 -26.43
N LYS A 315 17.67 9.54 -25.88
CA LYS A 315 17.42 9.41 -24.44
C LYS A 315 18.73 9.28 -23.66
N VAL A 316 18.77 9.88 -22.48
CA VAL A 316 19.89 9.79 -21.53
C VAL A 316 19.34 9.36 -20.17
N VAL A 317 20.04 8.46 -19.51
CA VAL A 317 19.75 8.10 -18.11
C VAL A 317 20.71 8.90 -17.23
N ARG A 318 20.20 9.64 -16.26
CA ARG A 318 21.02 10.51 -15.41
C ARG A 318 20.82 10.20 -13.95
N LYS A 319 21.91 9.84 -13.26
CA LYS A 319 21.94 9.63 -11.81
C LYS A 319 22.47 10.90 -11.13
N ARG A 320 21.79 11.37 -10.08
CA ARG A 320 22.15 12.58 -9.32
C ARG A 320 22.13 12.30 -7.82
N PRO A 321 23.01 12.94 -7.04
CA PRO A 321 23.00 12.79 -5.59
C PRO A 321 21.73 13.45 -5.01
N LEU A 322 21.17 12.87 -3.94
CA LEU A 322 20.10 13.49 -3.15
C LEU A 322 20.62 14.36 -2.00
N SER A 323 21.91 14.26 -1.68
CA SER A 323 22.59 15.10 -0.70
C SER A 323 24.08 15.17 -1.01
N ASP A 324 24.77 16.18 -0.47
CA ASP A 324 26.22 16.33 -0.62
C ASP A 324 27.00 15.08 -0.17
N ALA A 325 26.46 14.29 0.78
CA ALA A 325 27.08 13.05 1.23
C ALA A 325 27.16 11.98 0.12
N ALA A 326 26.28 12.03 -0.89
CA ALA A 326 26.24 11.10 -2.01
C ALA A 326 27.10 11.53 -3.21
N ASP A 327 27.78 12.68 -3.14
CA ASP A 327 28.59 13.19 -4.25
C ASP A 327 29.72 12.23 -4.62
N GLU A 328 30.43 11.70 -3.63
CA GLU A 328 31.52 10.74 -3.85
C GLU A 328 31.00 9.45 -4.50
N HIS A 329 29.81 9.00 -4.11
CA HIS A 329 29.17 7.82 -4.71
C HIS A 329 28.90 8.02 -6.21
N ILE A 330 28.41 9.20 -6.62
CA ILE A 330 28.21 9.54 -8.05
C ILE A 330 29.54 9.63 -8.81
N ARG A 331 30.58 10.24 -8.22
CA ARG A 331 31.90 10.33 -8.85
C ARG A 331 32.53 8.95 -9.07
N ASN A 332 32.32 8.03 -8.13
CA ASN A 332 32.83 6.67 -8.22
C ASN A 332 32.25 5.88 -9.41
N LEU A 333 31.04 6.19 -9.88
CA LEU A 333 30.46 5.51 -11.05
C LEU A 333 31.33 5.63 -12.30
N GLY A 334 31.93 6.80 -12.54
CA GLY A 334 32.86 6.98 -13.66
C GLY A 334 34.12 6.11 -13.54
N ARG A 335 34.65 5.97 -12.32
CA ARG A 335 35.81 5.12 -12.04
C ARG A 335 35.46 3.63 -12.20
N TYR A 336 34.31 3.21 -11.70
CA TYR A 336 33.83 1.84 -11.83
C TYR A 336 33.58 1.46 -13.29
N TYR A 337 33.04 2.39 -14.09
CA TYR A 337 32.91 2.20 -15.53
C TYR A 337 34.24 1.84 -16.20
N GLU A 338 35.31 2.59 -15.92
CA GLU A 338 36.64 2.33 -16.50
C GLU A 338 37.20 0.97 -16.05
N MET A 339 37.15 0.68 -14.75
CA MET A 339 37.68 -0.56 -14.18
C MET A 339 36.93 -1.81 -14.66
N LEU A 340 35.59 -1.76 -14.67
CA LEU A 340 34.77 -2.87 -15.16
C LEU A 340 34.89 -3.03 -16.67
N SER A 341 34.96 -1.94 -17.44
CA SER A 341 35.19 -2.01 -18.89
C SER A 341 36.50 -2.74 -19.21
N ALA A 342 37.57 -2.47 -18.45
CA ALA A 342 38.83 -3.19 -18.57
C ALA A 342 38.70 -4.67 -18.16
N ARG A 343 37.99 -4.96 -17.05
CA ARG A 343 37.74 -6.35 -16.61
C ARG A 343 37.06 -7.17 -17.70
N TYR A 344 36.04 -6.62 -18.35
CA TYR A 344 35.19 -7.34 -19.31
C TYR A 344 35.60 -7.15 -20.78
N GLU A 345 36.77 -6.56 -21.05
CA GLU A 345 37.27 -6.35 -22.41
C GLU A 345 37.46 -7.67 -23.16
N GLY A 346 36.83 -7.79 -24.34
CA GLY A 346 36.83 -9.02 -25.15
C GLY A 346 35.77 -10.05 -24.72
N SER A 347 35.01 -9.80 -23.66
CA SER A 347 33.85 -10.61 -23.28
C SER A 347 32.60 -10.23 -24.08
N GLY A 348 31.52 -11.02 -23.92
CA GLY A 348 30.19 -10.67 -24.44
C GLY A 348 29.38 -9.74 -23.53
N LEU A 349 29.92 -9.33 -22.37
CA LEU A 349 29.27 -8.44 -21.42
C LEU A 349 29.80 -7.01 -21.60
N LYS A 350 28.94 -6.12 -22.11
CA LYS A 350 29.21 -4.70 -22.26
C LYS A 350 28.90 -3.99 -20.94
N ILE A 351 29.74 -3.02 -20.58
CA ILE A 351 29.48 -2.12 -19.46
C ILE A 351 28.89 -0.83 -20.01
N ASN A 352 27.71 -0.46 -19.52
CA ASN A 352 26.99 0.72 -19.98
C ASN A 352 27.86 1.98 -19.79
N ARG A 353 28.00 2.82 -20.82
CA ARG A 353 28.89 3.97 -20.75
C ARG A 353 28.43 4.99 -19.72
N CYS A 354 29.32 5.41 -18.83
CA CYS A 354 29.07 6.48 -17.87
C CYS A 354 30.00 7.67 -18.13
N ASN A 355 29.43 8.87 -18.09
CA ASN A 355 30.15 10.14 -18.12
C ASN A 355 29.73 11.00 -16.92
N VAL A 356 30.67 11.28 -16.01
CA VAL A 356 30.41 12.12 -14.84
C VAL A 356 30.54 13.60 -15.25
N LEU A 357 29.51 14.38 -14.97
CA LEU A 357 29.42 15.79 -15.28
C LEU A 357 29.26 16.61 -14.00
N GLU A 358 30.00 17.71 -13.92
CA GLU A 358 29.89 18.69 -12.85
C GLU A 358 29.88 20.09 -13.44
N ALA A 359 28.70 20.71 -13.50
CA ALA A 359 28.53 22.03 -14.09
C ALA A 359 27.49 22.85 -13.32
N GLY A 360 27.81 24.12 -13.04
CA GLY A 360 26.90 25.05 -12.36
C GLY A 360 26.44 24.54 -10.98
N GLY A 361 27.32 23.88 -10.23
CA GLY A 361 27.00 23.33 -8.91
C GLY A 361 26.13 22.08 -8.92
N ARG A 362 25.94 21.43 -10.08
CA ARG A 362 25.17 20.18 -10.21
C ARG A 362 26.08 19.05 -10.67
N LEU A 363 26.17 18.02 -9.83
CA LEU A 363 26.87 16.77 -10.12
C LEU A 363 25.89 15.72 -10.70
N SER A 364 26.28 15.02 -11.75
CA SER A 364 25.54 13.87 -12.28
C SER A 364 26.45 12.84 -12.93
N ALA A 365 25.98 11.59 -12.98
CA ALA A 365 26.52 10.56 -13.86
C ALA A 365 25.51 10.30 -14.98
N ASP A 366 25.90 10.60 -16.21
CA ASP A 366 25.10 10.43 -17.42
C ASP A 366 25.46 9.10 -18.09
N PHE A 367 24.45 8.27 -18.30
CA PHE A 367 24.53 6.97 -18.94
C PHE A 367 23.78 6.99 -20.26
N GLU A 368 24.27 6.20 -21.23
CA GLU A 368 23.52 5.96 -22.46
C GLU A 368 22.24 5.18 -22.17
N TYR A 369 21.18 5.48 -22.94
CA TYR A 369 19.94 4.71 -22.88
C TYR A 369 20.10 3.42 -23.69
N VAL A 370 20.14 2.29 -22.99
CA VAL A 370 20.30 0.97 -23.60
C VAL A 370 18.93 0.35 -23.85
N GLU A 371 18.66 -0.02 -25.11
CA GLU A 371 17.48 -0.80 -25.47
C GLU A 371 17.73 -2.29 -25.22
N GLY A 372 16.76 -2.97 -24.60
CA GLY A 372 16.84 -4.41 -24.36
C GLY A 372 15.73 -4.92 -23.45
N VAL A 373 15.74 -6.23 -23.22
CA VAL A 373 14.88 -6.90 -22.24
C VAL A 373 15.73 -7.28 -21.04
N GLU A 374 15.26 -6.96 -19.84
CA GLU A 374 15.90 -7.37 -18.59
C GLU A 374 16.04 -8.90 -18.54
N LEU A 375 17.21 -9.38 -18.11
CA LEU A 375 17.49 -10.81 -18.02
C LEU A 375 16.52 -11.52 -17.06
N SER A 376 16.13 -10.88 -15.96
CA SER A 376 15.10 -11.38 -15.02
C SER A 376 13.78 -11.70 -15.74
N ARG A 377 13.35 -10.87 -16.70
CA ARG A 377 12.13 -11.08 -17.47
C ARG A 377 12.26 -12.21 -18.49
N ILE A 378 13.46 -12.46 -19.00
CA ILE A 378 13.74 -13.63 -19.84
C ILE A 378 13.63 -14.90 -19.00
N PHE A 379 14.20 -14.91 -17.80
CA PHE A 379 14.04 -16.01 -16.84
C PHE A 379 12.56 -16.24 -16.48
N ASP A 380 11.80 -15.19 -16.16
CA ASP A 380 10.37 -15.31 -15.84
C ASP A 380 9.57 -15.92 -16.99
N LYS A 381 9.89 -15.58 -18.25
CA LYS A 381 9.24 -16.17 -19.42
C LYS A 381 9.53 -17.67 -19.56
N LEU A 382 10.75 -18.11 -19.24
CA LEU A 382 11.13 -19.53 -19.27
C LEU A 382 10.39 -20.30 -18.16
N LEU A 383 10.36 -19.75 -16.94
CA LEU A 383 9.63 -20.35 -15.82
C LEU A 383 8.12 -20.44 -16.08
N LYS A 384 7.51 -19.40 -16.65
CA LYS A 384 6.09 -19.43 -17.05
C LYS A 384 5.77 -20.53 -18.06
N LYS A 385 6.73 -20.86 -18.94
CA LYS A 385 6.62 -21.96 -19.93
C LYS A 385 7.04 -23.32 -19.37
N ASN A 386 7.48 -23.38 -18.11
CA ASN A 386 8.08 -24.57 -17.50
C ASN A 386 9.30 -25.10 -18.27
N ASP A 387 10.06 -24.20 -18.91
CA ASP A 387 11.24 -24.52 -19.73
C ASP A 387 12.51 -24.40 -18.89
N LEU A 388 12.69 -25.37 -17.98
CA LEU A 388 13.79 -25.37 -17.02
C LEU A 388 15.16 -25.65 -17.68
N ASP A 389 15.20 -26.43 -18.76
CA ASP A 389 16.45 -26.74 -19.45
C ASP A 389 17.08 -25.47 -20.04
N ASN A 390 16.28 -24.64 -20.73
CA ASN A 390 16.77 -23.37 -21.25
C ASN A 390 17.02 -22.34 -20.14
N PHE A 391 16.31 -22.43 -19.01
CA PHE A 391 16.62 -21.60 -17.82
C PHE A 391 18.04 -21.89 -17.34
N TYR A 392 18.40 -23.15 -17.12
CA TYR A 392 19.73 -23.51 -16.63
C TYR A 392 20.83 -23.22 -17.67
N ALA A 393 20.56 -23.43 -18.96
CA ALA A 393 21.51 -23.06 -20.02
C ALA A 393 21.76 -21.53 -20.07
N LEU A 394 20.71 -20.73 -19.89
CA LEU A 394 20.82 -19.27 -19.81
C LEU A 394 21.57 -18.82 -18.55
N PHE A 395 21.34 -19.50 -17.42
CA PHE A 395 22.08 -19.27 -16.18
C PHE A 395 23.57 -19.59 -16.34
N ASP A 396 23.93 -20.71 -16.98
CA ASP A 396 25.33 -21.05 -17.27
C ASP A 396 25.99 -19.98 -18.17
N LYS A 397 25.26 -19.46 -19.18
CA LYS A 397 25.73 -18.34 -20.01
C LYS A 397 25.95 -17.08 -19.18
N TYR A 398 25.02 -16.75 -18.28
CA TYR A 398 25.15 -15.62 -17.36
C TYR A 398 26.43 -15.76 -16.50
N VAL A 399 26.63 -16.91 -15.85
CA VAL A 399 27.82 -17.18 -15.00
C VAL A 399 29.12 -17.04 -15.81
N SER A 400 29.15 -17.56 -17.02
CA SER A 400 30.32 -17.44 -17.92
C SER A 400 30.65 -15.98 -18.27
N LEU A 401 29.63 -15.16 -18.55
CA LEU A 401 29.80 -13.75 -18.90
C LEU A 401 30.30 -12.91 -17.71
N VAL A 402 29.66 -13.03 -16.55
CA VAL A 402 30.03 -12.28 -15.34
C VAL A 402 31.33 -12.80 -14.70
N GLY A 403 31.71 -14.04 -15.01
CA GLY A 403 32.97 -14.67 -14.59
C GLY A 403 34.16 -14.40 -15.50
N TYR A 404 34.00 -13.59 -16.54
CA TYR A 404 35.13 -13.25 -17.40
C TYR A 404 36.20 -12.48 -16.62
N ASN A 405 37.46 -12.92 -16.74
CA ASN A 405 38.58 -12.46 -15.93
C ASN A 405 38.33 -12.55 -14.41
N ASP A 406 37.72 -13.65 -13.94
CA ASP A 406 37.58 -13.97 -12.52
C ASP A 406 38.96 -13.87 -11.82
N GLY A 407 39.04 -13.13 -10.71
CA GLY A 407 40.30 -12.75 -10.07
C GLY A 407 40.78 -11.32 -10.32
N ALA A 408 40.10 -10.55 -11.19
CA ALA A 408 40.39 -9.13 -11.38
C ALA A 408 40.22 -8.32 -10.08
N ASP A 409 40.93 -7.19 -9.97
CA ASP A 409 40.96 -6.33 -8.78
C ASP A 409 39.72 -5.43 -8.61
N ILE A 410 38.61 -5.80 -9.25
CA ILE A 410 37.34 -5.10 -9.20
C ILE A 410 36.21 -6.10 -9.35
N ALA A 411 35.21 -6.02 -8.48
CA ALA A 411 33.99 -6.80 -8.59
C ALA A 411 32.76 -5.93 -8.32
N ASP A 412 31.76 -6.05 -9.18
CA ASP A 412 30.43 -5.55 -8.89
C ASP A 412 29.67 -6.58 -8.07
N LEU A 413 29.21 -6.17 -6.89
CA LEU A 413 28.43 -7.01 -5.98
C LEU A 413 26.97 -7.12 -6.41
N ASP A 414 26.49 -6.24 -7.30
CA ASP A 414 25.09 -6.12 -7.71
C ASP A 414 24.83 -6.41 -9.20
N VAL A 415 25.54 -7.40 -9.75
CA VAL A 415 25.27 -8.02 -11.07
C VAL A 415 24.00 -8.90 -11.07
N VAL A 416 22.91 -8.39 -10.49
CA VAL A 416 21.60 -9.06 -10.47
C VAL A 416 20.96 -9.09 -11.86
N PHE A 417 20.05 -10.04 -12.10
CA PHE A 417 19.46 -10.24 -13.43
C PHE A 417 18.65 -9.03 -13.94
N SER A 418 18.10 -8.20 -13.05
CA SER A 418 17.39 -6.97 -13.43
C SER A 418 18.31 -5.84 -13.89
N ASN A 419 19.61 -5.89 -13.56
CA ASN A 419 20.61 -4.90 -13.95
C ASN A 419 21.30 -5.24 -15.29
N ILE A 420 20.89 -6.32 -15.96
CA ILE A 420 21.43 -6.73 -17.26
C ILE A 420 20.33 -6.66 -18.32
N LEU A 421 20.56 -5.84 -19.35
CA LEU A 421 19.71 -5.78 -20.53
C LEU A 421 20.28 -6.65 -21.66
N VAL A 422 19.40 -7.43 -22.29
CA VAL A 422 19.73 -8.31 -23.41
C VAL A 422 19.03 -7.83 -24.68
N SER A 423 19.80 -7.63 -25.75
CA SER A 423 19.31 -7.31 -27.08
C SER A 423 19.99 -8.19 -28.12
N GLY A 424 19.30 -9.26 -28.53
CA GLY A 424 19.93 -10.31 -29.35
C GLY A 424 21.07 -10.99 -28.58
N ASP A 425 22.28 -10.93 -29.13
CA ASP A 425 23.49 -11.47 -28.50
C ASP A 425 24.21 -10.47 -27.58
N ASP A 426 23.80 -9.20 -27.59
CA ASP A 426 24.42 -8.16 -26.77
C ASP A 426 23.85 -8.17 -25.35
N TRP A 427 24.73 -8.30 -24.36
CA TRP A 427 24.41 -8.23 -22.94
C TRP A 427 25.07 -6.98 -22.36
N THR A 428 24.30 -6.12 -21.73
CA THR A 428 24.80 -4.87 -21.16
C THR A 428 24.46 -4.76 -19.69
N LEU A 429 25.48 -4.63 -18.84
CA LEU A 429 25.33 -4.28 -17.43
C LEU A 429 25.04 -2.78 -17.33
N ILE A 430 23.81 -2.44 -16.96
CA ILE A 430 23.30 -1.05 -16.95
C ILE A 430 23.43 -0.37 -15.59
N ASP A 431 23.65 -1.14 -14.54
CA ASP A 431 23.86 -0.64 -13.18
C ASP A 431 25.07 -1.31 -12.56
N TYR A 432 25.93 -0.51 -11.93
CA TYR A 432 27.17 -0.93 -11.27
C TYR A 432 27.51 0.00 -10.10
N GLU A 433 26.47 0.40 -9.35
CA GLU A 433 26.59 1.24 -8.15
C GLU A 433 27.41 0.58 -7.03
N TRP A 434 27.47 -0.76 -6.99
CA TRP A 434 27.98 -1.53 -5.86
C TRP A 434 29.27 -2.27 -6.17
N CYS A 435 30.27 -1.53 -6.62
CA CYS A 435 31.59 -2.10 -6.86
C CYS A 435 32.46 -2.12 -5.60
N LYS A 436 33.30 -3.16 -5.52
CA LYS A 436 34.34 -3.34 -4.51
C LYS A 436 35.66 -3.62 -5.21
N GLU A 437 36.71 -2.89 -4.81
CA GLU A 437 38.09 -3.22 -5.20
C GLU A 437 38.56 -4.48 -4.48
N GLY A 438 39.26 -5.33 -5.23
CA GLY A 438 39.60 -6.68 -4.84
C GLY A 438 38.76 -7.75 -5.55
N SER A 439 39.32 -8.96 -5.58
CA SER A 439 38.67 -10.12 -6.19
C SER A 439 37.52 -10.64 -5.32
N VAL A 440 36.36 -10.83 -5.95
CA VAL A 440 35.21 -11.56 -5.38
C VAL A 440 34.89 -12.72 -6.32
N PRO A 441 34.82 -13.98 -5.83
CA PRO A 441 34.54 -15.14 -6.66
C PRO A 441 33.20 -15.02 -7.38
N VAL A 442 33.18 -15.25 -8.69
CA VAL A 442 31.95 -15.19 -9.51
C VAL A 442 30.82 -16.07 -8.99
N ARG A 443 31.14 -17.24 -8.42
CA ARG A 443 30.14 -18.16 -7.86
C ARG A 443 29.32 -17.53 -6.74
N GLU A 444 29.92 -16.64 -5.94
CA GLU A 444 29.26 -15.97 -4.83
C GLU A 444 28.30 -14.89 -5.35
N THR A 445 28.75 -14.05 -6.29
CA THR A 445 27.90 -13.01 -6.90
C THR A 445 26.79 -13.59 -7.76
N ALA A 446 27.04 -14.71 -8.46
CA ALA A 446 26.03 -15.41 -9.23
C ALA A 446 24.95 -16.07 -8.35
N TYR A 447 25.35 -16.69 -7.23
CA TYR A 447 24.39 -17.23 -6.27
C TYR A 447 23.57 -16.12 -5.62
N ARG A 448 24.22 -15.01 -5.24
CA ARG A 448 23.53 -13.81 -4.74
C ARG A 448 22.49 -13.31 -5.74
N ALA A 449 22.83 -13.18 -7.03
CA ALA A 449 21.90 -12.74 -8.07
C ALA A 449 20.67 -13.66 -8.18
N LEU A 450 20.86 -14.98 -8.10
CA LEU A 450 19.75 -15.93 -8.05
C LEU A 450 18.92 -15.76 -6.77
N TYR A 451 19.57 -15.61 -5.61
CA TYR A 451 18.87 -15.44 -4.34
C TYR A 451 17.98 -14.19 -4.34
N CYS A 452 18.49 -13.04 -4.78
CA CYS A 452 17.70 -11.82 -4.97
C CYS A 452 16.53 -12.05 -5.93
N TYR A 453 16.76 -12.74 -7.05
CA TYR A 453 15.70 -13.09 -8.00
C TYR A 453 14.62 -13.97 -7.37
N LEU A 454 14.95 -14.93 -6.49
CA LEU A 454 13.98 -15.77 -5.81
C LEU A 454 13.12 -15.01 -4.79
N LEU A 455 13.69 -14.02 -4.09
CA LEU A 455 12.99 -13.25 -3.06
C LEU A 455 11.86 -12.37 -3.61
N GLU A 456 11.96 -11.94 -4.86
CA GLU A 456 11.02 -11.01 -5.49
C GLU A 456 9.66 -11.63 -5.87
N ASP A 457 9.58 -12.93 -6.14
CA ASP A 457 8.33 -13.59 -6.55
C ASP A 457 8.29 -15.07 -6.15
N LYS A 458 7.30 -15.44 -5.32
CA LYS A 458 7.10 -16.81 -4.81
C LYS A 458 6.90 -17.83 -5.94
N ASN A 459 6.43 -17.42 -7.12
CA ASN A 459 6.28 -18.32 -8.26
C ASN A 459 7.63 -18.85 -8.80
N ARG A 460 8.75 -18.23 -8.40
CA ARG A 460 10.12 -18.61 -8.77
C ARG A 460 10.66 -19.79 -7.94
N GLU A 461 9.94 -20.25 -6.92
CA GLU A 461 10.29 -21.41 -6.08
C GLU A 461 10.41 -22.74 -6.87
N LYS A 462 9.96 -22.79 -8.13
CA LYS A 462 10.11 -23.95 -9.03
C LYS A 462 11.56 -24.26 -9.40
N ILE A 463 12.49 -23.32 -9.16
CA ILE A 463 13.91 -23.50 -9.48
C ILE A 463 14.53 -24.50 -8.50
N ASN A 464 15.25 -25.49 -9.04
CA ASN A 464 15.99 -26.44 -8.23
C ASN A 464 17.28 -25.79 -7.74
N GLN A 465 17.28 -25.35 -6.48
CA GLN A 465 18.42 -24.69 -5.87
C GLN A 465 19.63 -25.62 -5.70
N ASP A 466 19.42 -26.91 -5.41
CA ASP A 466 20.50 -27.89 -5.25
C ASP A 466 21.30 -28.04 -6.55
N LEU A 467 20.61 -28.09 -7.69
CA LEU A 467 21.25 -28.13 -9.00
C LEU A 467 22.11 -26.88 -9.27
N ILE A 468 21.67 -25.70 -8.82
CA ILE A 468 22.45 -24.47 -8.96
C ILE A 468 23.68 -24.51 -8.05
N LEU A 469 23.53 -24.98 -6.80
CA LEU A 469 24.66 -25.11 -5.87
C LEU A 469 25.72 -26.05 -6.44
N ASP A 470 25.32 -27.19 -7.02
CA ASP A 470 26.22 -28.12 -7.70
C ASP A 470 26.94 -27.46 -8.89
N LYS A 471 26.21 -26.70 -9.73
CA LYS A 471 26.78 -25.95 -10.87
C LYS A 471 27.80 -24.90 -10.44
N LEU A 472 27.54 -24.21 -9.33
CA LEU A 472 28.42 -23.17 -8.78
C LEU A 472 29.53 -23.74 -7.89
N VAL A 473 29.51 -25.06 -7.62
CA VAL A 473 30.42 -25.74 -6.69
C VAL A 473 30.39 -25.09 -5.30
N LEU A 474 29.18 -24.84 -4.80
CA LEU A 474 28.90 -24.24 -3.49
C LEU A 474 28.28 -25.27 -2.55
N SER A 475 28.70 -25.25 -1.28
CA SER A 475 28.02 -26.00 -0.23
C SER A 475 26.77 -25.24 0.26
N HIS A 476 25.85 -25.94 0.91
CA HIS A 476 24.71 -25.30 1.58
C HIS A 476 25.14 -24.30 2.66
N GLU A 477 26.26 -24.55 3.34
CA GLU A 477 26.85 -23.65 4.34
C GLU A 477 27.32 -22.34 3.68
N ALA A 478 28.08 -22.43 2.58
CA ALA A 478 28.52 -21.25 1.84
C ALA A 478 27.33 -20.45 1.26
N ALA A 479 26.28 -21.16 0.83
CA ALA A 479 25.04 -20.52 0.37
C ALA A 479 24.33 -19.75 1.49
N GLU A 480 24.32 -20.28 2.71
CA GLU A 480 23.77 -19.60 3.89
C GLU A 480 24.62 -18.39 4.29
N ASP A 481 25.94 -18.48 4.20
CA ASP A 481 26.84 -17.34 4.42
C ASP A 481 26.55 -16.21 3.44
N ILE A 482 26.37 -16.52 2.14
CA ILE A 482 26.00 -15.51 1.13
C ILE A 482 24.62 -14.88 1.42
N ARG A 483 23.65 -15.66 1.90
CA ARG A 483 22.33 -15.12 2.31
C ARG A 483 22.47 -14.15 3.48
N ASN A 484 23.28 -14.49 4.48
CA ASN A 484 23.55 -13.62 5.62
C ASN A 484 24.32 -12.36 5.22
N ASP A 485 25.30 -12.49 4.32
CA ASP A 485 26.04 -11.37 3.75
C ASP A 485 25.11 -10.42 2.97
N GLU A 486 24.10 -10.95 2.26
CA GLU A 486 23.08 -10.11 1.61
C GLU A 486 22.25 -9.31 2.63
N VAL A 487 21.86 -9.91 3.75
CA VAL A 487 21.15 -9.19 4.83
C VAL A 487 22.02 -8.07 5.39
N ILE A 488 23.31 -8.36 5.65
CA ILE A 488 24.28 -7.37 6.13
C ILE A 488 24.49 -6.26 5.09
N PHE A 489 24.60 -6.62 3.81
CA PHE A 489 24.73 -5.69 2.69
C PHE A 489 23.54 -4.74 2.64
N GLN A 490 22.31 -5.26 2.61
CA GLN A 490 21.09 -4.45 2.59
C GLN A 490 20.99 -3.54 3.83
N LYS A 491 21.38 -4.04 5.02
CA LYS A 491 21.38 -3.19 6.22
C LYS A 491 22.43 -2.09 6.17
N ARG A 492 23.60 -2.34 5.57
CA ARG A 492 24.63 -1.31 5.33
C ARG A 492 24.16 -0.26 4.33
N VAL A 493 23.49 -0.67 3.26
CA VAL A 493 22.94 0.23 2.22
C VAL A 493 21.85 1.14 2.78
N THR A 494 20.94 0.59 3.60
CA THR A 494 19.86 1.35 4.27
C THR A 494 20.37 2.18 5.47
N GLY A 495 21.44 1.74 6.12
CA GLY A 495 22.05 2.42 7.25
C GLY A 495 21.16 2.39 8.49
N ARG A 496 20.97 3.55 9.12
CA ARG A 496 20.12 3.71 10.31
C ARG A 496 18.64 3.91 9.98
N ASN A 497 18.29 4.08 8.71
CA ASN A 497 16.92 4.31 8.31
C ASN A 497 16.13 3.00 8.33
N LEU A 498 14.87 3.09 8.72
CA LEU A 498 13.89 2.04 8.46
C LEU A 498 13.27 2.31 7.08
N SER A 499 13.19 1.28 6.26
CA SER A 499 12.44 1.29 5.01
C SER A 499 10.95 1.54 5.29
N LEU A 500 10.22 1.99 4.27
CA LEU A 500 8.76 2.16 4.36
C LEU A 500 8.03 0.85 4.72
N GLY A 501 8.55 -0.30 4.29
CA GLY A 501 8.03 -1.62 4.66
C GLY A 501 8.23 -1.91 6.15
N GLU A 502 9.44 -1.74 6.67
CA GLU A 502 9.74 -1.92 8.10
C GLU A 502 8.90 -0.97 8.98
N LEU A 503 8.77 0.31 8.58
CA LEU A 503 7.90 1.26 9.28
C LEU A 503 6.44 0.81 9.27
N ARG A 504 5.96 0.27 8.15
CA ARG A 504 4.59 -0.23 8.03
C ARG A 504 4.33 -1.42 8.95
N GLU A 505 5.30 -2.32 9.07
CA GLU A 505 5.23 -3.47 9.98
C GLU A 505 5.28 -3.02 11.44
N HIS A 506 6.19 -2.11 11.79
CA HIS A 506 6.32 -1.56 13.13
C HIS A 506 5.04 -0.85 13.61
N MET A 507 4.32 -0.16 12.73
CA MET A 507 3.05 0.51 13.07
C MET A 507 1.94 -0.46 13.49
N GLY A 508 2.07 -1.76 13.18
CA GLY A 508 1.14 -2.79 13.67
C GLY A 508 -0.27 -2.72 13.09
N LEU A 509 -0.49 -1.95 12.03
CA LEU A 509 -1.80 -1.84 11.36
C LEU A 509 -2.15 -3.16 10.66
N LYS A 510 -3.41 -3.58 10.77
CA LYS A 510 -3.86 -4.89 10.27
C LYS A 510 -4.09 -4.87 8.78
N SER A 511 -3.81 -6.02 8.16
CA SER A 511 -4.25 -6.36 6.81
C SER A 511 -5.18 -7.57 6.91
N VAL A 512 -6.46 -7.38 6.62
CA VAL A 512 -7.49 -8.40 6.82
C VAL A 512 -7.89 -8.99 5.47
N ASN A 513 -7.57 -10.26 5.25
CA ASN A 513 -8.05 -11.01 4.10
C ASN A 513 -9.45 -11.58 4.42
N PRO A 514 -10.52 -11.16 3.70
CA PRO A 514 -11.87 -11.64 3.98
C PRO A 514 -12.21 -12.99 3.33
N ILE A 515 -11.38 -13.53 2.43
CA ILE A 515 -11.66 -14.79 1.71
C ILE A 515 -11.91 -15.96 2.68
N PRO A 516 -11.10 -16.17 3.74
CA PRO A 516 -11.35 -17.22 4.72
C PRO A 516 -12.69 -17.06 5.47
N LEU A 517 -13.21 -15.84 5.61
CA LEU A 517 -14.51 -15.59 6.24
C LEU A 517 -15.65 -16.08 5.35
N VAL A 518 -15.54 -15.86 4.03
CA VAL A 518 -16.54 -16.35 3.06
C VAL A 518 -16.66 -17.87 3.09
N GLY A 519 -15.54 -18.58 3.23
CA GLY A 519 -15.53 -20.04 3.40
C GLY A 519 -16.29 -20.46 4.66
N LYS A 520 -15.98 -19.85 5.81
CA LYS A 520 -16.66 -20.14 7.08
C LYS A 520 -18.17 -19.87 7.05
N ILE A 521 -18.60 -18.80 6.39
CA ILE A 521 -20.03 -18.47 6.26
C ILE A 521 -20.75 -19.53 5.41
N LYS A 522 -20.13 -19.98 4.30
CA LYS A 522 -20.69 -21.05 3.47
C LYS A 522 -20.78 -22.38 4.22
N ASP A 523 -19.74 -22.76 4.95
CA ASP A 523 -19.71 -24.00 5.73
C ASP A 523 -20.74 -23.98 6.88
N ASN A 524 -20.99 -22.81 7.47
CA ASN A 524 -22.01 -22.67 8.51
C ASN A 524 -23.45 -22.56 7.94
N SER A 525 -23.65 -22.11 6.71
CA SER A 525 -25.00 -21.94 6.14
C SER A 525 -25.81 -23.24 6.07
N SER A 526 -25.16 -24.41 6.01
CA SER A 526 -25.85 -25.70 6.01
C SER A 526 -26.39 -26.11 7.37
N ILE A 527 -25.85 -25.60 8.48
CA ILE A 527 -26.32 -25.97 9.83
C ILE A 527 -27.47 -25.10 10.32
N TYR A 528 -27.66 -23.91 9.74
CA TYR A 528 -28.74 -22.96 10.09
C TYR A 528 -30.08 -23.32 9.43
N LYS A 529 -30.50 -24.58 9.60
CA LYS A 529 -31.77 -25.10 9.08
C LYS A 529 -32.73 -25.39 10.23
N VAL A 530 -33.89 -24.73 10.23
CA VAL A 530 -34.96 -25.00 11.20
C VAL A 530 -35.97 -25.97 10.61
N MET A 531 -36.14 -27.12 11.25
CA MET A 531 -37.13 -28.13 10.86
C MET A 531 -38.28 -28.17 11.87
N ILE A 532 -39.50 -28.29 11.37
CA ILE A 532 -40.72 -28.41 12.18
C ILE A 532 -41.38 -29.76 11.88
N TYR A 533 -41.71 -30.49 12.94
CA TYR A 533 -42.42 -31.78 12.87
C TYR A 533 -43.69 -31.69 13.73
N PRO A 534 -44.86 -31.48 13.11
CA PRO A 534 -46.14 -31.62 13.79
C PRO A 534 -46.42 -33.10 14.13
N GLY A 535 -47.03 -33.38 15.28
CA GLY A 535 -47.36 -34.74 15.72
C GLY A 535 -48.64 -34.82 16.55
N LYS A 536 -49.27 -36.01 16.54
CA LYS A 536 -50.48 -36.30 17.33
C LYS A 536 -50.19 -36.86 18.73
N GLY A 537 -48.91 -37.07 19.06
CA GLY A 537 -48.43 -37.48 20.38
C GLY A 537 -46.90 -37.63 20.42
N GLU A 538 -46.35 -37.85 21.62
CA GLU A 538 -44.91 -38.11 21.78
C GLU A 538 -44.49 -39.37 21.00
N GLY A 539 -43.56 -39.21 20.05
CA GLY A 539 -43.06 -40.31 19.21
C GLY A 539 -43.77 -40.48 17.87
N GLU A 540 -44.81 -39.70 17.59
CA GLU A 540 -45.54 -39.69 16.32
C GLU A 540 -45.08 -38.55 15.41
N PHE A 541 -43.81 -38.59 14.99
CA PHE A 541 -43.23 -37.64 14.03
C PHE A 541 -42.91 -38.37 12.72
N SER A 542 -43.31 -37.80 11.59
CA SER A 542 -43.04 -38.35 10.26
C SER A 542 -42.21 -37.37 9.44
N GLU A 543 -41.22 -37.90 8.71
CA GLU A 543 -40.47 -37.15 7.70
C GLU A 543 -41.39 -36.66 6.56
N GLU A 544 -42.51 -37.35 6.30
CA GLU A 544 -43.47 -36.96 5.26
C GLU A 544 -44.28 -35.70 5.62
N THR A 545 -44.44 -35.42 6.92
CA THR A 545 -45.18 -34.25 7.43
C THR A 545 -44.25 -33.15 7.96
N ALA A 546 -42.95 -33.42 8.00
CA ALA A 546 -41.93 -32.46 8.39
C ALA A 546 -41.75 -31.40 7.30
N TYR A 547 -41.46 -30.16 7.71
CA TYR A 547 -41.14 -29.09 6.78
C TYR A 547 -40.10 -28.15 7.33
N GLU A 548 -39.39 -27.49 6.42
CA GLU A 548 -38.40 -26.47 6.75
C GLU A 548 -39.07 -25.12 6.96
N CYS A 549 -38.76 -24.46 8.08
CA CYS A 549 -39.13 -23.07 8.30
C CYS A 549 -38.13 -22.17 7.55
N LYS A 550 -38.45 -21.83 6.30
CA LYS A 550 -37.60 -20.96 5.48
C LYS A 550 -37.48 -19.57 6.10
N ASP A 551 -36.29 -18.97 5.98
CA ASP A 551 -35.97 -17.62 6.46
C ASP A 551 -36.24 -17.41 7.96
N ALA A 552 -36.18 -18.47 8.76
CA ALA A 552 -36.38 -18.40 10.20
C ALA A 552 -35.30 -17.55 10.91
N TYR A 553 -34.06 -17.60 10.45
CA TYR A 553 -32.96 -16.85 11.04
C TYR A 553 -32.96 -15.39 10.57
N VAL A 554 -33.05 -14.46 11.54
CA VAL A 554 -32.97 -13.00 11.31
C VAL A 554 -31.50 -12.55 11.25
N ASP A 555 -30.64 -13.24 11.99
CA ASP A 555 -29.17 -13.13 11.98
C ASP A 555 -28.53 -14.48 12.35
N GLU A 556 -27.21 -14.53 12.60
CA GLU A 556 -26.48 -15.78 12.90
C GLU A 556 -26.78 -16.41 14.27
N THR A 557 -27.60 -15.77 15.12
CA THR A 557 -27.96 -16.28 16.45
C THR A 557 -29.45 -16.21 16.79
N VAL A 558 -30.28 -15.45 16.06
CA VAL A 558 -31.70 -15.28 16.39
C VAL A 558 -32.59 -15.90 15.32
N ALA A 559 -33.42 -16.87 15.73
CA ALA A 559 -34.43 -17.51 14.91
C ALA A 559 -35.85 -17.11 15.34
N LYS A 560 -36.66 -16.67 14.38
CA LYS A 560 -38.10 -16.40 14.53
C LYS A 560 -38.89 -17.44 13.75
N ILE A 561 -39.67 -18.23 14.47
CA ILE A 561 -40.33 -19.42 13.93
C ILE A 561 -41.83 -19.25 14.13
N THR A 562 -42.59 -19.41 13.05
CA THR A 562 -44.05 -19.45 13.10
C THR A 562 -44.50 -20.78 12.51
N ALA A 563 -45.04 -21.65 13.35
CA ALA A 563 -45.48 -22.99 12.98
C ALA A 563 -47.00 -23.11 13.08
N ALA A 564 -47.67 -23.53 12.01
CA ALA A 564 -49.11 -23.82 12.06
C ALA A 564 -49.34 -25.08 12.90
N VAL A 565 -50.23 -24.99 13.90
CA VAL A 565 -50.52 -26.10 14.82
C VAL A 565 -51.59 -27.01 14.24
N GLY A 566 -52.68 -26.45 13.69
CA GLY A 566 -53.80 -27.24 13.16
C GLY A 566 -54.66 -27.88 14.25
N THR A 567 -55.71 -28.60 13.84
CA THR A 567 -56.73 -29.19 14.74
C THR A 567 -56.34 -30.55 15.31
N ASP A 568 -55.49 -31.29 14.60
CA ASP A 568 -55.20 -32.69 14.86
C ASP A 568 -53.89 -32.93 15.62
N ASN A 569 -53.05 -31.91 15.78
CA ASN A 569 -51.73 -32.02 16.39
C ASN A 569 -51.79 -31.66 17.88
N SER A 570 -51.14 -32.47 18.71
CA SER A 570 -51.04 -32.26 20.16
C SER A 570 -49.63 -31.87 20.58
N ILE A 571 -48.64 -32.00 19.69
CA ILE A 571 -47.25 -31.65 19.96
C ILE A 571 -46.54 -31.13 18.71
N MET A 572 -45.72 -30.10 18.88
CA MET A 572 -44.88 -29.52 17.83
C MET A 572 -43.41 -29.73 18.18
N ARG A 573 -42.68 -30.52 17.39
CA ARG A 573 -41.21 -30.62 17.51
C ARG A 573 -40.58 -29.57 16.61
N VAL A 574 -39.64 -28.82 17.16
CA VAL A 574 -38.84 -27.80 16.49
C VAL A 574 -37.38 -28.18 16.67
N ASP A 575 -36.70 -28.36 15.54
CA ASP A 575 -35.26 -28.58 15.51
C ASP A 575 -34.60 -27.28 15.05
N PRO A 576 -33.98 -26.52 15.96
CA PRO A 576 -33.53 -25.16 15.67
C PRO A 576 -32.22 -25.09 14.88
N LEU A 577 -31.43 -26.16 14.81
CA LEU A 577 -30.10 -26.18 14.19
C LEU A 577 -29.66 -27.60 13.85
N ASP A 578 -28.86 -27.82 12.81
CA ASP A 578 -28.22 -29.13 12.50
C ASP A 578 -26.78 -29.20 13.07
N ALA A 579 -26.64 -28.90 14.36
CA ALA A 579 -25.35 -28.95 15.10
C ALA A 579 -25.57 -28.91 16.62
N PRO A 580 -24.58 -29.33 17.45
CA PRO A 580 -24.59 -29.07 18.88
C PRO A 580 -24.74 -27.58 19.17
N CYS A 581 -25.62 -27.21 20.10
CA CYS A 581 -25.97 -25.81 20.33
C CYS A 581 -26.48 -25.52 21.74
N LEU A 582 -26.46 -24.24 22.09
CA LEU A 582 -27.22 -23.66 23.20
C LEU A 582 -28.42 -22.93 22.62
N VAL A 583 -29.62 -23.24 23.13
CA VAL A 583 -30.87 -22.58 22.74
C VAL A 583 -31.47 -21.88 23.94
N THR A 584 -31.83 -20.62 23.79
CA THR A 584 -32.60 -19.83 24.76
C THR A 584 -33.92 -19.43 24.13
N ILE A 585 -35.04 -19.85 24.72
CA ILE A 585 -36.37 -19.43 24.27
C ILE A 585 -36.63 -18.03 24.83
N ARG A 586 -36.54 -16.99 23.99
CA ARG A 586 -36.77 -15.59 24.38
C ARG A 586 -38.25 -15.29 24.49
N GLU A 587 -39.03 -15.79 23.54
CA GLU A 587 -40.49 -15.63 23.50
C GLU A 587 -41.13 -16.90 22.93
N ALA A 588 -42.29 -17.28 23.47
CA ALA A 588 -43.11 -18.34 22.92
C ALA A 588 -44.59 -18.00 23.12
N LYS A 589 -45.38 -18.10 22.04
CA LYS A 589 -46.82 -17.80 22.04
C LYS A 589 -47.58 -18.86 21.26
N LEU A 590 -48.80 -19.15 21.71
CA LEU A 590 -49.76 -20.00 21.02
C LEU A 590 -50.98 -19.15 20.68
N GLY A 591 -51.13 -18.80 19.40
CA GLY A 591 -52.00 -17.70 18.99
C GLY A 591 -51.52 -16.39 19.61
N GLU A 592 -52.41 -15.72 20.35
CA GLU A 592 -52.11 -14.45 21.05
C GLU A 592 -51.69 -14.65 22.52
N GLU A 593 -51.76 -15.88 23.04
CA GLU A 593 -51.51 -16.19 24.46
C GLU A 593 -50.05 -16.63 24.69
N ASP A 594 -49.48 -16.24 25.84
CA ASP A 594 -48.12 -16.63 26.23
C ASP A 594 -48.03 -18.13 26.52
N PHE A 595 -47.01 -18.79 25.97
CA PHE A 595 -46.78 -20.22 26.15
C PHE A 595 -45.88 -20.51 27.37
N PRO A 596 -46.24 -21.46 28.26
CA PRO A 596 -45.51 -21.69 29.51
C PRO A 596 -44.20 -22.49 29.31
N VAL A 597 -43.13 -21.80 28.93
CA VAL A 597 -41.82 -22.40 28.56
C VAL A 597 -41.02 -23.01 29.72
N ASP A 598 -41.28 -22.58 30.95
CA ASP A 598 -40.61 -23.05 32.17
C ASP A 598 -41.21 -24.38 32.70
N SER A 599 -42.37 -24.77 32.19
CA SER A 599 -43.05 -26.01 32.56
C SER A 599 -42.51 -27.21 31.80
N LYS A 600 -41.99 -28.19 32.54
CA LYS A 600 -41.59 -29.51 31.98
C LYS A 600 -42.77 -30.32 31.42
N LYS A 601 -44.01 -29.93 31.71
CA LYS A 601 -45.20 -30.54 31.11
C LYS A 601 -45.40 -30.08 29.66
N TYR A 602 -45.05 -28.82 29.37
CA TYR A 602 -45.37 -28.17 28.09
C TYR A 602 -44.15 -28.03 27.16
N VAL A 603 -42.93 -27.97 27.70
CA VAL A 603 -41.71 -27.96 26.89
C VAL A 603 -40.79 -29.11 27.30
N LEU A 604 -40.63 -30.06 26.38
CA LEU A 604 -39.73 -31.21 26.51
C LEU A 604 -38.56 -31.03 25.53
N SER A 605 -37.48 -31.77 25.75
CA SER A 605 -36.30 -31.69 24.90
C SER A 605 -35.44 -32.95 25.02
N ASN A 606 -34.71 -33.30 23.96
CA ASN A 606 -33.63 -34.30 24.03
C ASN A 606 -32.31 -33.72 24.57
N GLY A 607 -32.24 -32.41 24.81
CA GLY A 607 -31.11 -31.69 25.41
C GLY A 607 -31.18 -31.61 26.94
N VAL A 608 -30.13 -31.03 27.53
CA VAL A 608 -30.07 -30.75 28.98
C VAL A 608 -30.62 -29.35 29.24
N ARG A 609 -31.69 -29.25 30.02
CA ARG A 609 -32.22 -27.96 30.49
C ARG A 609 -31.30 -27.39 31.58
N ILE A 610 -30.75 -26.20 31.35
CA ILE A 610 -29.74 -25.57 32.21
C ILE A 610 -30.27 -24.33 32.96
N GLY A 611 -31.47 -23.88 32.61
CA GLY A 611 -32.15 -22.72 33.22
C GLY A 611 -33.66 -22.82 33.03
N LYS A 612 -34.39 -21.71 33.21
CA LYS A 612 -35.85 -21.70 33.01
C LYS A 612 -36.23 -21.94 31.53
N ASN A 613 -35.49 -21.34 30.62
CA ASN A 613 -35.76 -21.32 29.17
C ASN A 613 -34.51 -21.65 28.32
N ASN A 614 -33.48 -22.23 28.93
CA ASN A 614 -32.17 -22.48 28.30
C ASN A 614 -31.88 -23.98 28.22
N PHE A 615 -31.45 -24.43 27.04
CA PHE A 615 -31.23 -25.84 26.71
C PHE A 615 -29.89 -26.02 26.00
N VAL A 616 -29.12 -27.02 26.40
CA VAL A 616 -27.86 -27.39 25.76
C VAL A 616 -28.01 -28.74 25.08
N PHE A 617 -27.68 -28.78 23.79
CA PHE A 617 -27.70 -29.96 22.94
C PHE A 617 -26.26 -30.33 22.59
N SER A 618 -25.89 -31.58 22.87
CA SER A 618 -24.53 -32.09 22.65
C SER A 618 -24.39 -32.91 21.36
N THR A 619 -25.48 -33.05 20.62
CA THR A 619 -25.59 -33.79 19.35
C THR A 619 -26.03 -32.84 18.23
N ALA A 620 -25.82 -33.25 16.98
CA ALA A 620 -26.30 -32.53 15.79
C ALA A 620 -27.79 -32.79 15.48
N ASP A 621 -28.60 -33.11 16.48
CA ASP A 621 -30.06 -33.34 16.34
C ASP A 621 -30.75 -32.72 17.57
N PRO A 622 -30.80 -31.38 17.68
CA PRO A 622 -31.42 -30.70 18.82
C PRO A 622 -32.93 -30.66 18.67
N ASN A 623 -33.67 -31.24 19.62
CA ASN A 623 -35.12 -31.34 19.53
C ASN A 623 -35.77 -30.60 20.69
N LEU A 624 -36.63 -29.63 20.38
CA LEU A 624 -37.54 -28.97 21.32
C LEU A 624 -38.96 -29.40 21.01
N TYR A 625 -39.68 -29.91 22.00
CA TYR A 625 -41.05 -30.35 21.85
C TYR A 625 -41.97 -29.44 22.65
N PHE A 626 -42.96 -28.86 21.97
CA PHE A 626 -43.96 -27.97 22.53
C PHE A 626 -45.29 -28.72 22.57
N ASN A 627 -45.69 -29.16 23.75
CA ASN A 627 -46.94 -29.89 23.96
C ASN A 627 -48.09 -28.88 24.07
N VAL A 628 -48.96 -28.89 23.07
CA VAL A 628 -50.14 -28.01 22.96
C VAL A 628 -51.42 -28.70 23.44
N ASP A 629 -51.32 -29.95 23.90
CA ASP A 629 -52.45 -30.70 24.46
C ASP A 629 -53.02 -30.01 25.71
N GLY A 630 -54.33 -29.83 25.71
CA GLY A 630 -55.07 -29.09 26.74
C GLY A 630 -55.16 -27.57 26.51
N PHE A 631 -54.63 -27.03 25.40
CA PHE A 631 -54.94 -25.69 24.92
C PHE A 631 -56.06 -25.73 23.87
N VAL A 632 -56.85 -24.66 23.76
CA VAL A 632 -57.85 -24.54 22.68
C VAL A 632 -57.13 -23.99 21.45
N HIS A 633 -57.07 -24.79 20.38
CA HIS A 633 -56.47 -24.40 19.10
C HIS A 633 -57.31 -24.93 17.94
N ASP A 634 -57.24 -24.25 16.80
CA ASP A 634 -57.96 -24.54 15.56
C ASP A 634 -57.00 -24.54 14.35
N GLU A 635 -57.55 -24.55 13.13
CA GLU A 635 -56.76 -24.56 11.88
C GLU A 635 -55.90 -23.30 11.70
N ASP A 636 -56.28 -22.19 12.33
CA ASP A 636 -55.62 -20.88 12.21
C ASP A 636 -54.72 -20.55 13.42
N THR A 637 -54.52 -21.50 14.33
CA THR A 637 -53.67 -21.30 15.51
C THR A 637 -52.19 -21.58 15.18
N PHE A 638 -51.32 -20.64 15.53
CA PHE A 638 -49.87 -20.74 15.30
C PHE A 638 -49.07 -20.79 16.61
N LEU A 639 -48.01 -21.59 16.63
CA LEU A 639 -46.95 -21.51 17.61
C LEU A 639 -45.88 -20.53 17.09
N TYR A 640 -45.72 -19.39 17.77
CA TYR A 640 -44.65 -18.45 17.52
C TYR A 640 -43.52 -18.64 18.53
N LEU A 641 -42.27 -18.67 18.06
CA LEU A 641 -41.07 -18.76 18.89
C LEU A 641 -40.05 -17.71 18.45
N GLU A 642 -39.47 -17.02 19.42
CA GLU A 642 -38.20 -16.30 19.23
C GLU A 642 -37.12 -17.05 20.02
N LEU A 643 -36.17 -17.63 19.30
CA LEU A 643 -35.07 -18.42 19.85
C LEU A 643 -33.74 -17.69 19.64
N GLU A 644 -32.91 -17.69 20.67
CA GLU A 644 -31.48 -17.40 20.53
C GLU A 644 -30.71 -18.72 20.52
N VAL A 645 -30.06 -19.01 19.39
CA VAL A 645 -29.38 -20.27 19.09
C VAL A 645 -27.90 -19.98 18.86
N VAL A 646 -27.04 -20.58 19.68
CA VAL A 646 -25.58 -20.43 19.58
C VAL A 646 -24.97 -21.80 19.28
N PRO A 647 -24.36 -22.00 18.09
CA PRO A 647 -23.63 -23.23 17.79
C PRO A 647 -22.46 -23.43 18.76
N LEU A 648 -22.25 -24.68 19.20
CA LEU A 648 -21.19 -25.05 20.12
C LEU A 648 -20.29 -26.12 19.49
N ALA A 649 -18.99 -26.07 19.82
CA ALA A 649 -18.13 -27.22 19.55
C ALA A 649 -18.63 -28.44 20.36
N ALA A 650 -18.59 -29.63 19.75
CA ALA A 650 -19.15 -30.85 20.35
C ALA A 650 -18.60 -31.13 21.77
N ASP A 651 -17.28 -31.01 21.95
CA ASP A 651 -16.62 -31.22 23.26
C ASP A 651 -17.09 -30.21 24.31
N THR A 652 -17.31 -28.95 23.91
CA THR A 652 -17.83 -27.89 24.80
C THR A 652 -19.26 -28.19 25.21
N ALA A 653 -20.13 -28.55 24.26
CA ALA A 653 -21.52 -28.88 24.53
C ALA A 653 -21.63 -30.12 25.45
N GLU A 654 -20.81 -31.15 25.21
CA GLU A 654 -20.76 -32.34 26.04
C GLU A 654 -20.26 -32.04 27.46
N ALA A 655 -19.21 -31.22 27.60
CA ALA A 655 -18.68 -30.81 28.90
C ALA A 655 -19.72 -30.02 29.73
N VAL A 656 -20.46 -29.10 29.11
CA VAL A 656 -21.53 -28.34 29.77
C VAL A 656 -22.67 -29.27 30.18
N ALA A 657 -23.13 -30.14 29.28
CA ALA A 657 -24.20 -31.11 29.56
C ALA A 657 -23.84 -32.10 30.69
N LYS A 658 -22.58 -32.57 30.74
CA LYS A 658 -22.08 -33.50 31.78
C LYS A 658 -21.98 -32.85 33.16
N ASN A 659 -21.52 -31.61 33.25
CA ASN A 659 -21.28 -30.96 34.55
C ASN A 659 -22.58 -30.49 35.23
N ILE A 660 -23.62 -30.17 34.47
CA ILE A 660 -24.92 -29.76 35.04
C ILE A 660 -25.66 -30.97 35.65
N LYS A 661 -25.48 -32.17 35.10
CA LYS A 661 -25.96 -33.43 35.71
C LYS A 661 -25.30 -33.76 37.06
N LYS A 662 -24.21 -33.10 37.45
CA LYS A 662 -23.50 -33.33 38.73
C LYS A 662 -23.89 -32.33 39.83
N LEU A 663 -24.64 -31.27 39.52
CA LEU A 663 -24.97 -30.18 40.43
C LEU A 663 -26.44 -30.18 40.92
N PHE A 664 -27.25 -31.14 40.46
CA PHE A 664 -28.68 -31.28 40.81
C PHE A 664 -29.04 -32.72 41.19
#